data_AF-A0A2J7QYM1-F1
#
_entry.id   AF-A0A2J7QYM1-F1
#
_cell.length_a   1.000
_cell.length_b   1.000
_cell.length_c   1.000
_cell.angle_alpha   90.00
_cell.angle_beta   90.00
_cell.angle_gamma   90.00
#
_symmetry.space_group_name_H-M   'P 1'
#
loop_
_entity.id
_entity.type
_entity.pdbx_description
1 polymer ?
#
loop_
_entity_poly.entity_id
_entity_poly.type
_entity_poly.pdbx_seq_one_letter_code
_entity_poly.pdbx_strand_id
1 'polypeptide(L)'
;MLNFCPDWERKLMAPELRQQFEEKLTSMPDAESFYLLTTFANMAMARSDPADRSFVHAATLDLFQVGFLSSATQDSCSKTARVLLANITSRHPLLLSDVLYKLQDNFTQAGKLSLYLFKELPLHLWKPTEQDLCIVSHWLLECPPSSIENQLARQILSQLNWGCEGPGAHGGELALPLELHQRVAILVVEAALRFVPETVAAGMITESVKQVSNLASSMVRPQSIEHAFSLWTWETVARLRLHILDQPEHVVWTAMANPAVAFANVPDMDSDIRLEVIVGGVKDRQPIASYVAALATTWGHSVPLICTKGFNQLQILLCHYKYDAILTVLQFYIPLFLNCEESLIECDRFISVLISLIMADRTYMKMAKNLIVPEFPGPVLKRFETMIESQMMNYRRYSLVSPCPLVRLWLLSLSQVPDWTKEPSVTYLMDVVLRSAFFHADATEMAFCILKQLHQNVTGSKHGGAISSFISWVASGSAHAVSLLPRASSPESPWFAYFVLEMEQELIEERTGLWREVLRELAVASGKANVDQAVKKAVHNLKIPTLSAASLSIYRWSQQALDTPLDHPLLPLLWQKFFTLFLARVPSASGVPNRGGVGDKFFEGMINLSFHKKLKKRLQDATEHYRAKSISDSVQAEEAAEDQLTDTLHQQQEPSTEKKIWYTECSKLFRTFGLWLEEPRLHEPSLFLPALPPQYNSNKLAALLQGNVTPWFEYMDYTKVREDQCAALQEWEVTHFRTEDHRLKVPVLANAEDSTEPDKRILKRLQSYDSPVPPPPLRPVKPVMPVVTNEMLCNRGTVLDSLKTSFKTLLDYALSYSLHVSEHTALDCNFLELVPQLYRDVELEVVLHAACDSEPHTRRGNATYCAGPAAIRLKICEARRNEGNEHLIEQNRREFESILSRAMQPPPQKVCASSVYIEHVIRLLESEFERHKSTQNADTATKLHDVGVTLFYHIITLYNDESAFYPPSKQLLTTCIETLGQVFVCGDEGQCMRLLGTVIQQPHLGGVLGPHFTPAVASTPTFLQMYKTVVETVYQQPAELSFVLLSKFDITRWLVSRRPRLSERSQFIELVGKALTAAGLNPEDEILILHEVFRKHIRQLLLHDFPEHYGEVLNLVLRGSESQNLSLEVWFDVLNALMSGEGEILAPPRRLRSGQNLGRVKEEARNYATEQKMLTYQEV
;
A
#
# COMPACT_ATOMS: atom_id res chain seq x y z
N MET A 1 -17.10 -43.96 -37.84
CA MET A 1 -15.91 -44.06 -38.71
C MET A 1 -15.10 -42.78 -38.59
N LEU A 2 -14.08 -42.78 -37.74
CA LEU A 2 -12.87 -41.97 -37.88
C LEU A 2 -11.74 -42.90 -37.44
N ASN A 3 -10.88 -43.28 -38.39
CA ASN A 3 -9.80 -44.23 -38.17
C ASN A 3 -8.82 -43.65 -37.14
N PHE A 4 -8.74 -44.26 -35.96
CA PHE A 4 -7.63 -44.07 -35.03
C PHE A 4 -6.36 -44.54 -35.74
N CYS A 5 -5.46 -43.63 -36.06
CA CYS A 5 -4.14 -43.96 -36.59
C CYS A 5 -3.32 -44.56 -35.43
N PRO A 6 -2.89 -45.84 -35.49
CA PRO A 6 -2.19 -46.49 -34.37
C PRO A 6 -0.73 -46.07 -34.22
N ASP A 7 -0.25 -45.07 -34.98
CA ASP A 7 1.17 -44.67 -35.05
C ASP A 7 1.36 -43.16 -34.80
N TRP A 8 0.40 -42.51 -34.12
CA TRP A 8 0.45 -41.06 -33.89
C TRP A 8 1.58 -40.67 -32.92
N GLU A 9 1.88 -41.49 -31.91
CA GLU A 9 2.98 -41.26 -30.96
C GLU A 9 4.34 -41.26 -31.67
N ARG A 10 4.55 -42.23 -32.57
CA ARG A 10 5.78 -42.31 -33.37
C ARG A 10 5.91 -41.12 -34.31
N LYS A 11 4.81 -40.68 -34.93
CA LYS A 11 4.80 -39.48 -35.79
C LYS A 11 5.04 -38.19 -35.02
N LEU A 12 4.48 -38.06 -33.81
CA LEU A 12 4.66 -36.89 -32.96
C LEU A 12 6.12 -36.72 -32.51
N MET A 13 6.81 -37.84 -32.26
CA MET A 13 8.22 -37.86 -31.89
C MET A 13 9.18 -37.88 -33.09
N ALA A 14 8.67 -37.84 -34.33
CA ALA A 14 9.48 -37.92 -35.53
C ALA A 14 10.30 -36.64 -35.74
N PRO A 15 11.62 -36.74 -36.02
CA PRO A 15 12.48 -35.57 -36.20
C PRO A 15 12.01 -34.68 -37.37
N GLU A 16 11.41 -35.24 -38.41
CA GLU A 16 10.89 -34.49 -39.56
C GLU A 16 9.75 -33.55 -39.17
N LEU A 17 8.88 -33.97 -38.24
CA LEU A 17 7.77 -33.14 -37.77
C LEU A 17 8.28 -31.98 -36.89
N ARG A 18 9.30 -32.23 -36.05
CA ARG A 18 9.96 -31.19 -35.25
C ARG A 18 10.64 -30.15 -36.13
N GLN A 19 11.32 -30.60 -37.18
CA GLN A 19 11.96 -29.69 -38.14
C GLN A 19 10.92 -28.81 -38.83
N GLN A 20 9.79 -29.38 -39.28
CA GLN A 20 8.69 -28.59 -39.87
C GLN A 20 8.09 -27.60 -38.86
N PHE A 21 7.98 -27.98 -37.59
CA PHE A 21 7.51 -27.11 -36.52
C PHE A 21 8.47 -25.91 -36.31
N GLU A 22 9.77 -26.15 -36.27
CA GLU A 22 10.81 -25.12 -36.18
C GLU A 22 10.82 -24.18 -37.40
N GLU A 23 10.83 -24.74 -38.62
CA GLU A 23 10.78 -23.96 -39.86
C GLU A 23 9.55 -23.05 -39.89
N LYS A 24 8.40 -23.56 -39.45
CA LYS A 24 7.17 -22.76 -39.42
C LYS A 24 7.26 -21.62 -38.42
N LEU A 25 7.79 -21.85 -37.21
CA LEU A 25 7.98 -20.82 -36.20
C LEU A 25 8.91 -19.70 -36.66
N THR A 26 9.97 -20.01 -37.42
CA THR A 26 10.86 -18.98 -37.99
C THR A 26 10.19 -18.10 -39.06
N SER A 27 9.17 -18.64 -39.75
CA SER A 27 8.46 -17.93 -40.81
C SER A 27 7.27 -17.09 -40.34
N MET A 28 6.84 -17.28 -39.09
CA MET A 28 5.62 -16.68 -38.52
C MET A 28 5.92 -15.35 -37.79
N PRO A 29 4.97 -14.39 -37.78
CA PRO A 29 5.08 -13.21 -36.92
C PRO A 29 5.11 -13.58 -35.43
N ASP A 30 5.84 -12.81 -34.61
CA ASP A 30 6.02 -13.08 -33.18
C ASP A 30 4.69 -13.29 -32.41
N ALA A 31 3.66 -12.52 -32.75
CA ALA A 31 2.34 -12.67 -32.15
C ALA A 31 1.70 -14.03 -32.45
N GLU A 32 1.79 -14.51 -33.69
CA GLU A 32 1.23 -15.81 -34.10
C GLU A 32 2.03 -16.97 -33.49
N SER A 33 3.36 -16.87 -33.49
CA SER A 33 4.25 -17.83 -32.84
C SER A 33 3.94 -17.91 -31.33
N PHE A 34 3.71 -16.78 -30.66
CA PHE A 34 3.29 -16.75 -29.27
C PHE A 34 1.94 -17.46 -29.03
N TYR A 35 0.93 -17.21 -29.87
CA TYR A 35 -0.37 -17.88 -29.76
C TYR A 35 -0.27 -19.39 -30.00
N LEU A 36 0.53 -19.82 -30.98
CA LEU A 36 0.74 -21.23 -31.29
C LEU A 36 1.39 -21.96 -30.11
N LEU A 37 2.52 -21.44 -29.61
CA LEU A 37 3.23 -22.01 -28.47
C LEU A 37 2.34 -22.06 -27.22
N THR A 38 1.59 -20.99 -26.96
CA THR A 38 0.65 -20.92 -25.82
C THR A 38 -0.47 -21.94 -25.96
N THR A 39 -1.04 -22.10 -27.15
CA THR A 39 -2.08 -23.11 -27.43
C THR A 39 -1.54 -24.52 -27.21
N PHE A 40 -0.34 -24.78 -27.71
CA PHE A 40 0.34 -26.07 -27.57
C PHE A 40 0.63 -26.42 -26.10
N ALA A 41 1.08 -25.44 -25.31
CA ALA A 41 1.27 -25.59 -23.88
C ALA A 41 -0.05 -25.78 -23.12
N ASN A 42 -1.09 -25.02 -23.46
CA ASN A 42 -2.43 -25.18 -22.86
C ASN A 42 -3.02 -26.56 -23.14
N MET A 43 -2.78 -27.11 -24.33
CA MET A 43 -3.14 -28.48 -24.68
C MET A 43 -2.43 -29.50 -23.78
N ALA A 44 -1.13 -29.33 -23.53
CA ALA A 44 -0.39 -30.20 -22.62
C ALA A 44 -0.92 -30.09 -21.18
N MET A 45 -1.14 -28.88 -20.67
CA MET A 45 -1.64 -28.63 -19.30
C MET A 45 -3.07 -29.13 -19.05
N ALA A 46 -3.92 -29.13 -20.08
CA ALA A 46 -5.32 -29.58 -19.95
C ALA A 46 -5.45 -31.11 -19.77
N ARG A 47 -4.38 -31.87 -20.02
CA ARG A 47 -4.39 -33.33 -19.95
C ARG A 47 -3.85 -33.78 -18.60
N SER A 48 -4.59 -34.66 -17.92
CA SER A 48 -4.15 -35.25 -16.63
C SER A 48 -4.21 -36.78 -16.65
N ASP A 49 -4.69 -37.37 -17.74
CA ASP A 49 -4.80 -38.82 -17.91
C ASP A 49 -3.42 -39.42 -18.22
N PRO A 50 -2.99 -40.50 -17.53
CA PRO A 50 -1.78 -41.24 -17.86
C PRO A 50 -1.67 -41.68 -19.33
N ALA A 51 -2.79 -41.92 -20.01
CA ALA A 51 -2.82 -42.31 -21.43
C ALA A 51 -2.31 -41.20 -22.37
N ASP A 52 -2.37 -39.94 -21.94
CA ASP A 52 -1.95 -38.77 -22.72
C ASP A 52 -0.48 -38.38 -22.46
N ARG A 53 0.23 -39.12 -21.60
CA ARG A 53 1.60 -38.79 -21.16
C ARG A 53 2.57 -38.65 -22.33
N SER A 54 2.44 -39.47 -23.38
CA SER A 54 3.27 -39.39 -24.59
C SER A 54 3.17 -38.02 -25.29
N PHE A 55 1.96 -37.45 -25.36
CA PHE A 55 1.73 -36.13 -25.96
C PHE A 55 2.29 -35.01 -25.07
N VAL A 56 1.99 -35.04 -23.77
CA VAL A 56 2.49 -34.02 -22.82
C VAL A 56 4.01 -34.00 -22.82
N HIS A 57 4.65 -35.18 -22.79
CA HIS A 57 6.10 -35.33 -22.88
C HIS A 57 6.66 -34.77 -24.19
N ALA A 58 6.08 -35.14 -25.35
CA ALA A 58 6.50 -34.59 -26.64
C ALA A 58 6.39 -33.07 -26.68
N ALA A 59 5.26 -32.51 -26.22
CA ALA A 59 5.02 -31.08 -26.23
C ALA A 59 6.03 -30.31 -25.36
N THR A 60 6.37 -30.84 -24.17
CA THR A 60 7.40 -30.26 -23.30
C THR A 60 8.77 -30.30 -23.96
N LEU A 61 9.18 -31.42 -24.56
CA LEU A 61 10.48 -31.54 -25.22
C LEU A 61 10.59 -30.69 -26.48
N ASP A 62 9.49 -30.48 -27.20
CA ASP A 62 9.43 -29.61 -28.38
C ASP A 62 9.51 -28.14 -27.98
N LEU A 63 8.80 -27.72 -26.92
CA LEU A 63 8.94 -26.38 -26.36
C LEU A 63 10.36 -26.11 -25.85
N PHE A 64 10.99 -27.09 -25.21
CA PHE A 64 12.39 -27.00 -24.80
C PHE A 64 13.33 -26.93 -26.02
N GLN A 65 13.07 -27.73 -27.06
CA GLN A 65 13.84 -27.71 -28.30
C GLN A 65 13.86 -26.31 -28.94
N VAL A 66 12.67 -25.76 -29.23
CA VAL A 66 12.55 -24.49 -29.96
C VAL A 66 12.92 -23.28 -29.10
N GLY A 67 12.75 -23.38 -27.78
CA GLY A 67 13.06 -22.31 -26.84
C GLY A 67 14.54 -22.23 -26.44
N PHE A 68 15.25 -23.35 -26.39
CA PHE A 68 16.56 -23.42 -25.71
C PHE A 68 17.66 -24.17 -26.47
N LEU A 69 17.34 -24.99 -27.48
CA LEU A 69 18.35 -25.78 -28.20
C LEU A 69 18.51 -25.34 -29.66
N SER A 70 17.41 -25.00 -30.34
CA SER A 70 17.47 -24.61 -31.75
C SER A 70 18.03 -23.20 -31.91
N SER A 71 19.17 -23.08 -32.57
CA SER A 71 19.79 -21.79 -32.89
C SER A 71 18.94 -20.91 -33.80
N ALA A 72 17.98 -21.50 -34.51
CA ALA A 72 17.09 -20.77 -35.42
C ALA A 72 15.96 -20.03 -34.68
N THR A 73 15.50 -20.54 -33.53
CA THR A 73 14.31 -20.03 -32.84
C THR A 73 14.56 -19.58 -31.40
N GLN A 74 15.70 -19.92 -30.77
CA GLN A 74 15.97 -19.60 -29.36
C GLN A 74 15.88 -18.10 -29.04
N ASP A 75 16.33 -17.21 -29.94
CA ASP A 75 16.36 -15.77 -29.70
C ASP A 75 14.95 -15.16 -29.64
N SER A 76 14.02 -15.67 -30.45
CA SER A 76 12.62 -15.20 -30.48
C SER A 76 11.72 -15.94 -29.48
N CYS A 77 11.97 -17.23 -29.24
CA CYS A 77 11.05 -18.11 -28.50
C CYS A 77 11.42 -18.32 -27.03
N SER A 78 12.68 -18.13 -26.61
CA SER A 78 13.16 -18.51 -25.27
C SER A 78 12.37 -17.90 -24.11
N LYS A 79 11.95 -16.63 -24.21
CA LYS A 79 11.16 -15.97 -23.16
C LYS A 79 9.77 -16.60 -23.01
N THR A 80 9.10 -16.86 -24.12
CA THR A 80 7.77 -17.49 -24.15
C THR A 80 7.85 -18.94 -23.70
N ALA A 81 8.77 -19.72 -24.28
CA ALA A 81 8.96 -21.12 -23.95
C ALA A 81 9.29 -21.32 -22.46
N ARG A 82 10.07 -20.43 -21.85
CA ARG A 82 10.38 -20.46 -20.40
C ARG A 82 9.13 -20.45 -19.54
N VAL A 83 8.23 -19.49 -19.77
CA VAL A 83 6.98 -19.33 -18.99
C VAL A 83 6.07 -20.54 -19.23
N LEU A 84 5.96 -20.99 -20.47
CA LEU A 84 5.11 -22.12 -20.82
C LEU A 84 5.63 -23.45 -20.23
N LEU A 85 6.94 -23.68 -20.25
CA LEU A 85 7.57 -24.85 -19.62
C LEU A 85 7.37 -24.83 -18.11
N ALA A 86 7.52 -23.68 -17.44
CA ALA A 86 7.25 -23.53 -16.02
C ALA A 86 5.79 -23.89 -15.68
N ASN A 87 4.82 -23.47 -16.52
CA ASN A 87 3.41 -23.78 -16.32
C ASN A 87 3.11 -25.29 -16.53
N ILE A 88 3.66 -25.90 -17.58
CA ILE A 88 3.47 -27.35 -17.84
C ILE A 88 4.10 -28.18 -16.72
N THR A 89 5.32 -27.84 -16.31
CA THR A 89 6.03 -28.55 -15.24
C THR A 89 5.43 -28.29 -13.86
N SER A 90 4.71 -27.18 -13.65
CA SER A 90 3.91 -26.98 -12.42
C SER A 90 2.77 -27.98 -12.33
N ARG A 91 2.15 -28.32 -13.46
CA ARG A 91 1.09 -29.33 -13.54
C ARG A 91 1.62 -30.77 -13.57
N HIS A 92 2.79 -30.97 -14.17
CA HIS A 92 3.43 -32.28 -14.33
C HIS A 92 4.90 -32.23 -13.89
N PRO A 93 5.20 -32.20 -12.56
CA PRO A 93 6.56 -32.01 -12.06
C PRO A 93 7.57 -33.08 -12.50
N LEU A 94 7.11 -34.29 -12.83
CA LEU A 94 7.98 -35.38 -13.31
C LEU A 94 8.70 -35.05 -14.62
N LEU A 95 8.16 -34.14 -15.44
CA LEU A 95 8.77 -33.75 -16.71
C LEU A 95 10.05 -32.93 -16.53
N LEU A 96 10.34 -32.44 -15.32
CA LEU A 96 11.60 -31.77 -15.00
C LEU A 96 12.80 -32.72 -15.17
N SER A 97 12.64 -34.00 -14.87
CA SER A 97 13.65 -35.04 -15.13
C SER A 97 13.90 -35.19 -16.64
N ASP A 98 12.85 -35.20 -17.46
CA ASP A 98 12.97 -35.31 -18.93
C ASP A 98 13.68 -34.08 -19.54
N VAL A 99 13.38 -32.87 -19.03
CA VAL A 99 14.09 -31.64 -19.42
C VAL A 99 15.55 -31.69 -18.99
N LEU A 100 15.87 -32.20 -17.80
CA LEU A 100 17.24 -32.35 -17.31
C LEU A 100 18.04 -33.33 -18.18
N TYR A 101 17.47 -34.49 -18.53
CA TYR A 101 18.12 -35.48 -19.40
C TYR A 101 18.42 -34.91 -20.77
N LYS A 102 17.43 -34.26 -21.40
CA LYS A 102 17.63 -33.65 -22.71
C LYS A 102 18.66 -32.51 -22.67
N LEU A 103 18.72 -31.76 -21.57
CA LEU A 103 19.74 -30.73 -21.37
C LEU A 103 21.15 -31.33 -21.21
N GLN A 104 21.30 -32.45 -20.51
CA GLN A 104 22.59 -33.11 -20.32
C GLN A 104 23.26 -33.43 -21.66
N ASP A 105 22.51 -33.97 -22.60
CA ASP A 105 23.02 -34.34 -23.92
C ASP A 105 23.31 -33.12 -24.83
N ASN A 106 22.74 -31.95 -24.52
CA ASN A 106 22.75 -30.77 -25.40
C ASN A 106 23.23 -29.48 -24.68
N PHE A 107 24.04 -29.62 -23.63
CA PHE A 107 24.41 -28.51 -22.76
C PHE A 107 25.11 -27.36 -23.49
N THR A 108 25.91 -27.68 -24.52
CA THR A 108 26.63 -26.72 -25.35
C THR A 108 25.71 -25.79 -26.14
N GLN A 109 24.52 -26.27 -26.54
CA GLN A 109 23.53 -25.50 -27.28
C GLN A 109 22.75 -24.57 -26.34
N ALA A 110 22.32 -25.06 -25.18
CA ALA A 110 21.57 -24.27 -24.22
C ALA A 110 22.41 -23.21 -23.50
N GLY A 111 23.65 -23.56 -23.10
CA GLY A 111 24.58 -22.65 -22.41
C GLY A 111 23.92 -21.89 -21.25
N LYS A 112 24.08 -20.56 -21.23
CA LYS A 112 23.53 -19.68 -20.16
C LYS A 112 22.00 -19.62 -20.13
N LEU A 113 21.30 -19.98 -21.21
CA LEU A 113 19.84 -19.99 -21.23
C LEU A 113 19.26 -21.03 -20.27
N SER A 114 20.00 -22.10 -19.97
CA SER A 114 19.64 -23.11 -18.96
C SER A 114 19.46 -22.51 -17.56
N LEU A 115 20.35 -21.60 -17.13
CA LEU A 115 20.27 -20.92 -15.83
C LEU A 115 18.99 -20.09 -15.70
N TYR A 116 18.62 -19.38 -16.79
CA TYR A 116 17.38 -18.61 -16.82
C TYR A 116 16.13 -19.50 -16.80
N LEU A 117 16.18 -20.67 -17.45
CA LEU A 117 15.07 -21.62 -17.44
C LEU A 117 14.84 -22.20 -16.05
N PHE A 118 15.86 -22.82 -15.46
CA PHE A 118 15.78 -23.45 -14.14
C PHE A 118 15.61 -22.45 -13.01
N LYS A 119 15.60 -21.15 -13.28
CA LYS A 119 15.23 -20.13 -12.31
C LYS A 119 13.71 -19.99 -12.17
N GLU A 120 12.99 -20.27 -13.25
CA GLU A 120 11.53 -20.15 -13.33
C GLU A 120 10.81 -21.50 -13.18
N LEU A 121 11.52 -22.62 -13.39
CA LEU A 121 10.95 -23.95 -13.23
C LEU A 121 10.55 -24.20 -11.76
N PRO A 122 9.40 -24.85 -11.49
CA PRO A 122 8.88 -25.08 -10.14
C PRO A 122 9.60 -26.26 -9.46
N LEU A 123 10.91 -26.12 -9.25
CA LEU A 123 11.76 -27.18 -8.66
C LEU A 123 11.33 -27.58 -7.24
N HIS A 124 10.61 -26.71 -6.53
CA HIS A 124 10.03 -27.02 -5.22
C HIS A 124 8.92 -28.10 -5.27
N LEU A 125 8.32 -28.35 -6.45
CA LEU A 125 7.35 -29.44 -6.65
C LEU A 125 8.02 -30.73 -7.17
N TRP A 126 9.31 -30.67 -7.50
CA TRP A 126 10.03 -31.78 -8.11
C TRP A 126 10.52 -32.76 -7.07
N LYS A 127 10.39 -34.05 -7.37
CA LYS A 127 10.95 -35.16 -6.58
C LYS A 127 12.02 -35.87 -7.44
N PRO A 128 13.30 -35.49 -7.31
CA PRO A 128 14.38 -36.04 -8.13
C PRO A 128 14.54 -37.54 -7.94
N THR A 129 14.81 -38.24 -9.04
CA THR A 129 15.18 -39.66 -9.06
C THR A 129 16.68 -39.85 -8.85
N GLU A 130 17.09 -41.11 -8.67
CA GLU A 130 18.50 -41.50 -8.59
C GLU A 130 19.31 -41.06 -9.81
N GLN A 131 18.74 -41.18 -11.00
CA GLN A 131 19.41 -40.77 -12.24
C GLN A 131 19.58 -39.25 -12.31
N ASP A 132 18.58 -38.49 -11.86
CA ASP A 132 18.64 -37.02 -11.79
C ASP A 132 19.80 -36.56 -10.90
N LEU A 133 19.95 -37.20 -9.73
CA LEU A 133 21.03 -36.89 -8.80
C LEU A 133 22.41 -37.24 -9.34
N CYS A 134 22.56 -38.32 -10.11
CA CYS A 134 23.85 -38.65 -10.73
C CYS A 134 24.30 -37.55 -11.69
N ILE A 135 23.38 -36.92 -12.42
CA ILE A 135 23.68 -35.80 -13.31
C ILE A 135 24.09 -34.57 -12.49
N VAL A 136 23.29 -34.22 -11.49
CA VAL A 136 23.56 -33.07 -10.61
C VAL A 136 24.88 -33.25 -9.85
N SER A 137 25.19 -34.46 -9.37
CA SER A 137 26.44 -34.75 -8.66
C SER A 137 27.65 -34.66 -9.59
N HIS A 138 27.54 -35.17 -10.82
CA HIS A 138 28.60 -35.07 -11.81
C HIS A 138 28.90 -33.60 -12.15
N TRP A 139 27.87 -32.79 -12.41
CA TRP A 139 28.02 -31.36 -12.66
C TRP A 139 28.57 -30.58 -11.46
N LEU A 140 28.25 -30.99 -10.24
CA LEU A 140 28.73 -30.33 -9.04
C LEU A 140 30.19 -30.69 -8.72
N LEU A 141 30.61 -31.95 -8.90
CA LEU A 141 31.94 -32.44 -8.50
C LEU A 141 32.98 -32.40 -9.61
N GLU A 142 32.62 -32.72 -10.86
CA GLU A 142 33.58 -32.85 -11.96
C GLU A 142 33.75 -31.55 -12.77
N CYS A 143 32.82 -30.60 -12.66
CA CYS A 143 32.92 -29.30 -13.32
C CYS A 143 33.40 -28.20 -12.37
N PRO A 144 34.22 -27.23 -12.84
CA PRO A 144 34.76 -26.18 -11.98
C PRO A 144 33.66 -25.23 -11.49
N PRO A 145 33.80 -24.59 -10.31
CA PRO A 145 32.77 -23.70 -9.73
C PRO A 145 32.32 -22.52 -10.62
N SER A 146 33.15 -22.13 -11.58
CA SER A 146 32.86 -21.09 -12.56
C SER A 146 32.05 -21.56 -13.77
N SER A 147 31.92 -22.87 -14.00
CA SER A 147 31.18 -23.43 -15.13
C SER A 147 29.67 -23.26 -14.97
N ILE A 148 28.94 -23.34 -16.09
CA ILE A 148 27.48 -23.17 -16.11
C ILE A 148 26.82 -24.43 -15.53
N GLU A 149 27.36 -25.62 -15.82
CA GLU A 149 26.96 -26.92 -15.27
C GLU A 149 26.96 -26.89 -13.74
N ASN A 150 28.08 -26.46 -13.14
CA ASN A 150 28.21 -26.36 -11.70
C ASN A 150 27.24 -25.33 -11.11
N GLN A 151 27.13 -24.14 -11.72
CA GLN A 151 26.17 -23.12 -11.29
C GLN A 151 24.73 -23.63 -11.34
N LEU A 152 24.38 -24.40 -12.38
CA LEU A 152 23.05 -24.98 -12.55
C LEU A 152 22.78 -26.06 -11.50
N ALA A 153 23.75 -26.94 -11.22
CA ALA A 153 23.64 -27.95 -10.16
C ALA A 153 23.37 -27.30 -8.80
N ARG A 154 24.11 -26.23 -8.47
CA ARG A 154 23.90 -25.44 -7.25
C ARG A 154 22.51 -24.81 -7.20
N GLN A 155 22.07 -24.22 -8.30
CA GLN A 155 20.75 -23.60 -8.42
C GLN A 155 19.62 -24.62 -8.25
N ILE A 156 19.76 -25.80 -8.86
CA ILE A 156 18.79 -26.89 -8.71
C ILE A 156 18.66 -27.28 -7.25
N LEU A 157 19.77 -27.60 -6.57
CA LEU A 157 19.77 -28.01 -5.18
C LEU A 157 19.23 -26.90 -4.25
N SER A 158 19.50 -25.62 -4.54
CA SER A 158 18.98 -24.50 -3.76
C SER A 158 17.46 -24.30 -3.86
N GLN A 159 16.82 -24.76 -4.93
CA GLN A 159 15.39 -24.54 -5.21
C GLN A 159 14.50 -25.78 -4.96
N LEU A 160 15.10 -26.92 -4.60
CA LEU A 160 14.35 -28.08 -4.14
C LEU A 160 13.65 -27.80 -2.80
N ASN A 161 12.51 -28.43 -2.59
CA ASN A 161 11.79 -28.33 -1.33
C ASN A 161 12.39 -29.26 -0.28
N TRP A 162 13.27 -28.72 0.56
CA TRP A 162 13.86 -29.43 1.71
C TRP A 162 13.00 -29.31 3.00
N GLY A 163 11.76 -28.82 2.89
CA GLY A 163 10.81 -28.64 3.98
C GLY A 163 9.87 -29.84 4.18
N CYS A 164 8.74 -29.59 4.84
CA CYS A 164 7.67 -30.57 5.02
C CYS A 164 6.46 -30.22 4.13
N GLU A 165 5.75 -31.24 3.62
CA GLU A 165 4.48 -31.09 2.90
C GLU A 165 3.32 -31.07 3.93
N GLY A 166 2.81 -29.89 4.28
CA GLY A 166 1.70 -29.72 5.22
C GLY A 166 1.64 -28.30 5.83
N PRO A 167 0.57 -27.93 6.55
CA PRO A 167 0.46 -26.62 7.18
C PRO A 167 1.47 -26.48 8.34
N GLY A 168 2.37 -25.48 8.23
CA GLY A 168 3.41 -25.15 9.21
C GLY A 168 4.78 -25.76 8.91
N ALA A 169 5.85 -25.16 9.44
CA ALA A 169 7.25 -25.52 9.13
C ALA A 169 7.64 -26.98 9.44
N HIS A 170 6.86 -27.66 10.29
CA HIS A 170 7.05 -29.05 10.71
C HIS A 170 5.79 -29.93 10.52
N GLY A 171 4.78 -29.44 9.80
CA GLY A 171 3.54 -30.16 9.55
C GLY A 171 3.67 -31.18 8.42
N GLY A 172 3.10 -32.38 8.60
CA GLY A 172 2.98 -33.40 7.55
C GLY A 172 4.17 -34.37 7.45
N GLU A 173 4.59 -34.70 6.23
CA GLU A 173 5.74 -35.55 5.91
C GLU A 173 6.86 -34.72 5.27
N LEU A 174 8.09 -35.22 5.22
CA LEU A 174 9.14 -34.54 4.46
C LEU A 174 8.78 -34.49 2.97
N ALA A 175 8.96 -33.33 2.33
CA ALA A 175 8.71 -33.18 0.89
C ALA A 175 9.62 -34.10 0.06
N LEU A 176 10.86 -34.26 0.53
CA LEU A 176 11.88 -35.14 -0.02
C LEU A 176 12.31 -36.18 1.03
N PRO A 177 12.55 -37.45 0.65
CA PRO A 177 12.87 -38.51 1.61
C PRO A 177 14.19 -38.24 2.35
N LEU A 178 14.30 -38.69 3.60
CA LEU A 178 15.48 -38.45 4.45
C LEU A 178 16.79 -38.95 3.80
N GLU A 179 16.74 -40.05 3.06
CA GLU A 179 17.88 -40.59 2.31
C GLU A 179 18.44 -39.57 1.33
N LEU A 180 17.58 -38.77 0.71
CA LEU A 180 17.96 -37.71 -0.23
C LEU A 180 18.66 -36.56 0.49
N HIS A 181 18.15 -36.15 1.66
CA HIS A 181 18.81 -35.16 2.50
C HIS A 181 20.22 -35.62 2.90
N GLN A 182 20.37 -36.86 3.36
CA GLN A 182 21.66 -37.42 3.77
C GLN A 182 22.65 -37.48 2.59
N ARG A 183 22.19 -37.92 1.42
CA ARG A 183 23.04 -38.02 0.23
C ARG A 183 23.48 -36.66 -0.29
N VAL A 184 22.60 -35.66 -0.32
CA VAL A 184 22.97 -34.30 -0.68
C VAL A 184 23.91 -33.68 0.35
N ALA A 185 23.75 -33.98 1.64
CA ALA A 185 24.72 -33.54 2.66
C ALA A 185 26.13 -34.08 2.39
N ILE A 186 26.26 -35.38 2.10
CA ILE A 186 27.54 -36.01 1.75
C ILE A 186 28.12 -35.38 0.48
N LEU A 187 27.30 -35.22 -0.57
CA LEU A 187 27.68 -34.61 -1.83
C LEU A 187 28.18 -33.15 -1.66
N VAL A 188 27.50 -32.35 -0.84
CA VAL A 188 27.89 -30.96 -0.57
C VAL A 188 29.18 -30.90 0.25
N VAL A 189 29.38 -31.80 1.22
CA VAL A 189 30.65 -31.92 1.95
C VAL A 189 31.77 -32.30 1.00
N GLU A 190 31.59 -33.30 0.13
CA GLU A 190 32.58 -33.70 -0.86
C GLU A 190 32.95 -32.54 -1.79
N ALA A 191 31.95 -31.81 -2.28
CA ALA A 191 32.15 -30.64 -3.12
C ALA A 191 32.89 -29.52 -2.38
N ALA A 192 32.59 -29.31 -1.09
CA ALA A 192 33.29 -28.33 -0.25
C ALA A 192 34.76 -28.70 -0.06
N LEU A 193 35.06 -29.98 0.22
CA LEU A 193 36.44 -30.47 0.36
C LEU A 193 37.25 -30.34 -0.93
N ARG A 194 36.60 -30.43 -2.10
CA ARG A 194 37.25 -30.35 -3.42
C ARG A 194 37.52 -28.91 -3.88
N PHE A 195 36.64 -27.97 -3.56
CA PHE A 195 36.65 -26.62 -4.16
C PHE A 195 36.82 -25.46 -3.17
N VAL A 196 36.66 -25.68 -1.87
CA VAL A 196 36.91 -24.63 -0.87
C VAL A 196 38.34 -24.78 -0.37
N PRO A 197 39.21 -23.77 -0.55
CA PRO A 197 40.59 -23.86 -0.09
C PRO A 197 40.65 -24.02 1.43
N GLU A 198 41.59 -24.82 1.92
CA GLU A 198 41.87 -24.92 3.36
C GLU A 198 42.25 -23.54 3.91
N THR A 199 41.34 -22.93 4.66
CA THR A 199 41.68 -21.80 5.52
C THR A 199 42.55 -22.33 6.65
N VAL A 200 43.86 -22.39 6.41
CA VAL A 200 44.85 -22.64 7.46
C VAL A 200 44.63 -21.55 8.50
N ALA A 201 44.35 -21.95 9.74
CA ALA A 201 44.30 -21.08 10.91
C ALA A 201 45.69 -20.49 11.25
N ALA A 202 46.31 -19.80 10.29
CA ALA A 202 47.62 -19.18 10.39
C ALA A 202 47.49 -17.70 10.01
N GLY A 203 47.14 -16.87 11.00
CA GLY A 203 47.19 -15.42 10.91
C GLY A 203 46.05 -14.74 11.65
N MET A 204 46.20 -14.56 12.97
CA MET A 204 45.24 -13.94 13.90
C MET A 204 44.78 -12.50 13.58
N ILE A 205 45.10 -11.93 12.42
CA ILE A 205 44.92 -10.48 12.16
C ILE A 205 44.26 -10.18 10.80
N THR A 206 44.41 -11.04 9.79
CA THR A 206 43.94 -10.74 8.41
C THR A 206 42.56 -11.30 8.05
N GLU A 207 42.13 -12.42 8.63
CA GLU A 207 40.80 -13.00 8.37
C GLU A 207 39.65 -12.30 9.11
N SER A 208 39.95 -11.70 10.26
CA SER A 208 39.01 -10.92 11.08
C SER A 208 38.41 -9.71 10.36
N VAL A 209 39.12 -9.15 9.37
CA VAL A 209 38.63 -8.03 8.55
C VAL A 209 37.68 -8.51 7.43
N LYS A 210 37.84 -9.74 6.93
CA LYS A 210 36.91 -10.35 5.96
C LYS A 210 35.58 -10.78 6.62
N GLN A 211 35.57 -11.04 7.92
CA GLN A 211 34.34 -11.45 8.62
C GLN A 211 33.40 -10.27 8.95
N VAL A 212 33.94 -9.05 9.12
CA VAL A 212 33.10 -7.84 9.16
C VAL A 212 32.36 -7.67 7.82
N SER A 213 32.95 -8.11 6.69
CA SER A 213 32.23 -8.16 5.42
C SER A 213 31.25 -9.32 5.28
N ASN A 214 31.40 -10.43 6.03
CA ASN A 214 30.51 -11.60 5.94
C ASN A 214 29.23 -11.48 6.79
N LEU A 215 29.24 -10.67 7.85
CA LEU A 215 28.00 -10.28 8.56
C LEU A 215 27.30 -9.11 7.86
N ALA A 216 28.07 -8.25 7.18
CA ALA A 216 27.53 -7.20 6.30
C ALA A 216 27.17 -7.70 4.88
N SER A 217 27.47 -8.95 4.51
CA SER A 217 27.29 -9.47 3.13
C SER A 217 25.85 -9.86 2.79
N SER A 218 24.88 -9.72 3.70
CA SER A 218 23.49 -9.62 3.27
C SER A 218 23.24 -8.37 2.41
N MET A 219 24.19 -7.40 2.42
CA MET A 219 24.14 -6.17 1.63
C MET A 219 25.34 -5.97 0.67
N VAL A 220 26.27 -6.93 0.53
CA VAL A 220 27.47 -6.78 -0.34
C VAL A 220 27.70 -8.01 -1.22
N ARG A 221 27.90 -7.79 -2.53
CA ARG A 221 28.22 -8.82 -3.53
C ARG A 221 29.43 -9.68 -3.11
N PRO A 222 29.39 -11.02 -3.28
CA PRO A 222 30.53 -11.89 -3.00
C PRO A 222 31.76 -11.47 -3.83
N GLN A 223 32.92 -11.36 -3.18
CA GLN A 223 34.16 -10.85 -3.78
C GLN A 223 34.90 -11.88 -4.65
N SER A 224 34.64 -13.19 -4.50
CA SER A 224 35.23 -14.27 -5.33
C SER A 224 34.25 -15.44 -5.55
N ILE A 225 34.49 -16.24 -6.60
CA ILE A 225 33.68 -17.42 -6.94
C ILE A 225 33.78 -18.49 -5.85
N GLU A 226 34.97 -18.72 -5.30
CA GLU A 226 35.21 -19.67 -4.20
C GLU A 226 34.47 -19.27 -2.92
N HIS A 227 34.43 -17.97 -2.60
CA HIS A 227 33.70 -17.47 -1.46
C HIS A 227 32.18 -17.62 -1.64
N ALA A 228 31.66 -17.32 -2.83
CA ALA A 228 30.26 -17.56 -3.16
C ALA A 228 29.90 -19.06 -3.12
N PHE A 229 30.82 -19.93 -3.54
CA PHE A 229 30.67 -21.38 -3.46
C PHE A 229 30.62 -21.85 -2.00
N SER A 230 31.55 -21.38 -1.17
CA SER A 230 31.56 -21.68 0.27
C SER A 230 30.26 -21.25 0.95
N LEU A 231 29.76 -20.04 0.68
CA LEU A 231 28.47 -19.59 1.23
C LEU A 231 27.33 -20.52 0.81
N TRP A 232 27.24 -20.86 -0.47
CA TRP A 232 26.24 -21.81 -0.99
C TRP A 232 26.30 -23.18 -0.28
N THR A 233 27.49 -23.72 -0.02
CA THR A 233 27.60 -25.02 0.68
C THR A 233 26.97 -24.97 2.08
N TRP A 234 27.22 -23.89 2.84
CA TRP A 234 26.64 -23.72 4.17
C TRP A 234 25.13 -23.49 4.12
N GLU A 235 24.64 -22.65 3.21
CA GLU A 235 23.20 -22.43 3.02
C GLU A 235 22.47 -23.72 2.63
N THR A 236 23.08 -24.52 1.75
CA THR A 236 22.49 -25.78 1.29
C THR A 236 22.40 -26.78 2.43
N VAL A 237 23.48 -27.01 3.21
CA VAL A 237 23.43 -27.95 4.34
C VAL A 237 22.48 -27.46 5.43
N ALA A 238 22.39 -26.14 5.69
CA ALA A 238 21.44 -25.58 6.65
C ALA A 238 19.96 -25.79 6.26
N ARG A 239 19.65 -25.89 4.96
CA ARG A 239 18.31 -26.22 4.45
C ARG A 239 17.93 -27.69 4.66
N LEU A 240 18.88 -28.60 4.85
CA LEU A 240 18.59 -30.02 4.97
C LEU A 240 18.00 -30.34 6.36
N ARG A 241 17.02 -31.24 6.42
CA ARG A 241 16.48 -31.79 7.67
C ARG A 241 17.26 -33.06 8.00
N LEU A 242 18.43 -32.92 8.62
CA LEU A 242 19.34 -34.06 8.87
C LEU A 242 19.14 -34.69 10.25
N HIS A 243 18.88 -33.86 11.25
CA HIS A 243 18.72 -34.32 12.63
C HIS A 243 17.29 -34.81 12.89
N ILE A 244 17.12 -35.85 13.71
CA ILE A 244 15.79 -36.42 13.97
C ILE A 244 14.83 -35.41 14.63
N LEU A 245 15.34 -34.53 15.48
CA LEU A 245 14.56 -33.47 16.12
C LEU A 245 14.25 -32.29 15.19
N ASP A 246 14.76 -32.31 13.96
CA ASP A 246 14.42 -31.36 12.90
C ASP A 246 13.30 -31.90 11.97
N GLN A 247 12.99 -33.20 12.05
CA GLN A 247 11.97 -33.92 11.26
C GLN A 247 10.53 -33.54 11.64
N PRO A 248 9.51 -34.01 10.89
CA PRO A 248 8.10 -33.78 11.22
C PRO A 248 7.72 -34.23 12.63
N GLU A 249 6.69 -33.58 13.21
CA GLU A 249 6.32 -33.72 14.64
C GLU A 249 6.16 -35.18 15.10
N HIS A 250 5.53 -36.02 14.30
CA HIS A 250 5.30 -37.43 14.65
C HIS A 250 6.60 -38.24 14.81
N VAL A 251 7.63 -37.92 14.02
CA VAL A 251 8.97 -38.53 14.15
C VAL A 251 9.64 -38.06 15.44
N VAL A 252 9.54 -36.76 15.74
CA VAL A 252 10.12 -36.17 16.96
C VAL A 252 9.46 -36.74 18.21
N TRP A 253 8.14 -36.84 18.25
CA TRP A 253 7.42 -37.45 19.36
C TRP A 253 7.84 -38.90 19.59
N THR A 254 7.97 -39.68 18.51
CA THR A 254 8.45 -41.06 18.58
C THR A 254 9.88 -41.12 19.13
N ALA A 255 10.75 -40.21 18.69
CA ALA A 255 12.13 -40.11 19.16
C ALA A 255 12.24 -39.74 20.65
N MET A 256 11.40 -38.82 21.12
CA MET A 256 11.39 -38.43 22.54
C MET A 256 10.78 -39.51 23.43
N ALA A 257 9.76 -40.25 22.95
CA ALA A 257 9.10 -41.31 23.70
C ALA A 257 9.92 -42.62 23.72
N ASN A 258 10.59 -42.97 22.62
CA ASN A 258 11.41 -44.18 22.52
C ASN A 258 12.73 -43.91 21.74
N PRO A 259 13.72 -43.28 22.38
CA PRO A 259 14.99 -42.92 21.74
C PRO A 259 15.73 -44.13 21.14
N ALA A 260 15.69 -45.28 21.80
CA ALA A 260 16.39 -46.48 21.35
C ALA A 260 15.89 -46.99 19.98
N VAL A 261 14.58 -46.98 19.76
CA VAL A 261 13.98 -47.38 18.47
C VAL A 261 14.20 -46.32 17.41
N ALA A 262 14.02 -45.05 17.76
CA ALA A 262 14.15 -43.95 16.81
C ALA A 262 15.59 -43.77 16.32
N PHE A 263 16.60 -44.01 17.16
CA PHE A 263 18.01 -43.83 16.81
C PHE A 263 18.64 -45.07 16.16
N ALA A 264 17.93 -46.20 16.08
CA ALA A 264 18.45 -47.42 15.48
C ALA A 264 18.81 -47.28 13.98
N ASN A 265 18.12 -46.37 13.29
CA ASN A 265 18.33 -46.10 11.85
C ASN A 265 19.24 -44.88 11.61
N VAL A 266 19.79 -44.26 12.66
CA VAL A 266 20.72 -43.13 12.52
C VAL A 266 22.09 -43.68 12.08
N PRO A 267 22.69 -43.15 10.99
CA PRO A 267 24.00 -43.58 10.52
C PRO A 267 25.11 -43.48 11.58
N ASP A 268 25.93 -44.51 11.67
CA ASP A 268 27.06 -44.55 12.60
C ASP A 268 28.39 -44.33 11.88
N MET A 269 29.19 -43.38 12.40
CA MET A 269 30.44 -42.92 11.79
C MET A 269 31.51 -44.01 11.67
N ASP A 270 31.47 -45.04 12.50
CA ASP A 270 32.50 -46.07 12.54
C ASP A 270 32.12 -47.29 11.66
N SER A 271 30.84 -47.43 11.27
CA SER A 271 30.32 -48.62 10.58
C SER A 271 29.62 -48.37 9.23
N ASP A 272 29.10 -47.17 8.95
CA ASP A 272 28.43 -46.87 7.68
C ASP A 272 29.44 -46.41 6.60
N ILE A 273 29.60 -47.22 5.56
CA ILE A 273 30.54 -46.96 4.46
C ILE A 273 30.22 -45.67 3.69
N ARG A 274 28.95 -45.24 3.67
CA ARG A 274 28.52 -44.04 2.93
C ARG A 274 29.09 -42.76 3.54
N LEU A 275 29.54 -42.80 4.78
CA LEU A 275 30.08 -41.67 5.52
C LEU A 275 31.59 -41.47 5.33
N GLU A 276 32.27 -42.25 4.46
CA GLU A 276 33.73 -42.19 4.29
C GLU A 276 34.26 -40.77 4.04
N VAL A 277 33.57 -39.99 3.20
CA VAL A 277 33.90 -38.58 2.91
C VAL A 277 33.81 -37.72 4.18
N ILE A 278 32.77 -37.91 4.98
CA ILE A 278 32.56 -37.17 6.24
C ILE A 278 33.63 -37.59 7.26
N VAL A 279 33.94 -38.87 7.37
CA VAL A 279 34.99 -39.41 8.25
C VAL A 279 36.36 -38.81 7.88
N GLY A 280 36.70 -38.75 6.59
CA GLY A 280 37.88 -38.07 6.09
C GLY A 280 37.91 -36.59 6.49
N GLY A 281 36.86 -35.84 6.15
CA GLY A 281 36.76 -34.42 6.47
C GLY A 281 36.83 -34.12 7.98
N VAL A 282 36.23 -34.96 8.83
CA VAL A 282 36.32 -34.82 10.30
C VAL A 282 37.74 -35.08 10.81
N LYS A 283 38.45 -36.09 10.27
CA LYS A 283 39.86 -36.33 10.60
C LYS A 283 40.74 -35.13 10.22
N ASP A 284 40.42 -34.50 9.10
CA ASP A 284 41.09 -33.29 8.60
C ASP A 284 40.57 -31.99 9.26
N ARG A 285 39.69 -32.10 10.26
CA ARG A 285 39.11 -30.98 11.04
C ARG A 285 38.36 -29.95 10.20
N GLN A 286 37.72 -30.41 9.13
CA GLN A 286 36.95 -29.56 8.23
C GLN A 286 35.62 -29.17 8.89
N PRO A 287 35.27 -27.86 8.97
CA PRO A 287 34.13 -27.40 9.74
C PRO A 287 32.79 -27.89 9.18
N ILE A 288 32.62 -27.94 7.85
CA ILE A 288 31.37 -28.41 7.24
C ILE A 288 31.13 -29.91 7.47
N ALA A 289 32.19 -30.73 7.42
CA ALA A 289 32.12 -32.16 7.73
C ALA A 289 31.79 -32.38 9.22
N SER A 290 32.38 -31.58 10.10
CA SER A 290 32.11 -31.60 11.55
C SER A 290 30.64 -31.25 11.86
N TYR A 291 30.08 -30.26 11.15
CA TYR A 291 28.67 -29.89 11.26
C TYR A 291 27.73 -31.00 10.80
N VAL A 292 27.97 -31.60 9.63
CA VAL A 292 27.15 -32.71 9.13
C VAL A 292 27.27 -33.94 10.02
N ALA A 293 28.46 -34.28 10.50
CA ALA A 293 28.65 -35.36 11.47
C ALA A 293 27.83 -35.14 12.74
N ALA A 294 27.80 -33.90 13.25
CA ALA A 294 27.04 -33.52 14.43
C ALA A 294 25.51 -33.56 14.22
N LEU A 295 25.01 -33.41 13.00
CA LEU A 295 23.57 -33.42 12.71
C LEU A 295 23.02 -34.75 12.20
N ALA A 296 23.78 -35.48 11.38
CA ALA A 296 23.28 -36.62 10.60
C ALA A 296 23.63 -37.99 11.18
N THR A 297 24.46 -38.06 12.23
CA THR A 297 25.03 -39.33 12.71
C THR A 297 24.78 -39.58 14.20
N THR A 298 25.12 -40.78 14.68
CA THR A 298 24.99 -41.16 16.09
C THR A 298 25.70 -40.19 17.06
N TRP A 299 26.71 -39.44 16.59
CA TRP A 299 27.44 -38.45 17.39
C TRP A 299 26.59 -37.24 17.79
N GLY A 300 25.45 -37.01 17.12
CA GLY A 300 24.49 -35.97 17.44
C GLY A 300 23.21 -36.43 18.14
N HIS A 301 22.98 -37.74 18.20
CA HIS A 301 21.71 -38.29 18.67
C HIS A 301 21.86 -39.04 20.00
N SER A 302 22.98 -39.74 20.18
CA SER A 302 23.23 -40.54 21.39
C SER A 302 23.93 -39.70 22.45
N VAL A 303 23.28 -39.45 23.59
CA VAL A 303 23.82 -38.62 24.69
C VAL A 303 25.28 -38.97 25.06
N PRO A 304 25.66 -40.25 25.28
CA PRO A 304 27.06 -40.60 25.56
C PRO A 304 28.04 -40.22 24.43
N LEU A 305 27.63 -40.37 23.16
CA LEU A 305 28.44 -39.99 22.00
C LEU A 305 28.47 -38.47 21.78
N ILE A 306 27.40 -37.76 22.13
CA ILE A 306 27.38 -36.29 22.13
C ILE A 306 28.44 -35.76 23.11
N CYS A 307 28.45 -36.26 24.35
CA CYS A 307 29.43 -35.85 25.36
C CYS A 307 30.89 -36.16 24.94
N THR A 308 31.12 -37.33 24.36
CA THR A 308 32.49 -37.82 24.07
C THR A 308 33.02 -37.40 22.70
N LYS A 309 32.17 -37.30 21.68
CA LYS A 309 32.54 -37.01 20.27
C LYS A 309 31.80 -35.79 19.70
N GLY A 310 30.51 -35.59 20.00
CA GLY A 310 29.68 -34.49 19.47
C GLY A 310 30.18 -33.10 19.85
N PHE A 311 30.40 -32.81 21.15
CA PHE A 311 30.92 -31.51 21.58
C PHE A 311 32.34 -31.21 21.06
N ASN A 312 33.14 -32.22 20.72
CA ASN A 312 34.43 -32.00 20.04
C ASN A 312 34.22 -31.40 18.64
N GLN A 313 33.16 -31.79 17.93
CA GLN A 313 32.83 -31.22 16.63
C GLN A 313 32.44 -29.74 16.76
N LEU A 314 31.69 -29.38 17.81
CA LEU A 314 31.35 -27.98 18.10
C LEU A 314 32.60 -27.15 18.43
N GLN A 315 33.61 -27.73 19.09
CA GLN A 315 34.90 -27.05 19.28
C GLN A 315 35.62 -26.78 17.96
N ILE A 316 35.58 -27.69 16.99
CA ILE A 316 36.12 -27.46 15.64
C ILE A 316 35.37 -26.31 14.95
N LEU A 317 34.05 -26.27 15.07
CA LEU A 317 33.23 -25.16 14.54
C LEU A 317 33.58 -23.83 15.21
N LEU A 318 33.83 -23.82 16.52
CA LEU A 318 34.26 -22.63 17.27
C LEU A 318 35.60 -22.10 16.79
N CYS A 319 36.57 -23.00 16.53
CA CYS A 319 37.87 -22.60 15.99
C CYS A 319 37.76 -21.90 14.62
N HIS A 320 36.69 -22.18 13.87
CA HIS A 320 36.39 -21.55 12.58
C HIS A 320 35.31 -20.46 12.67
N TYR A 321 34.95 -20.01 13.89
CA TYR A 321 33.97 -18.96 14.17
C TYR A 321 32.58 -19.22 13.57
N LYS A 322 32.18 -20.49 13.44
CA LYS A 322 30.88 -20.91 12.90
C LYS A 322 29.78 -20.93 13.98
N TYR A 323 29.52 -19.76 14.57
CA TYR A 323 28.58 -19.62 15.70
C TYR A 323 27.15 -20.03 15.38
N ASP A 324 26.61 -19.63 14.22
CA ASP A 324 25.24 -20.00 13.83
C ASP A 324 25.08 -21.52 13.73
N ALA A 325 26.04 -22.20 13.10
CA ALA A 325 26.05 -23.66 12.99
C ALA A 325 26.06 -24.35 14.38
N ILE A 326 26.80 -23.79 15.35
CA ILE A 326 26.84 -24.31 16.72
C ILE A 326 25.48 -24.14 17.39
N LEU A 327 24.85 -22.97 17.27
CA LEU A 327 23.52 -22.71 17.81
C LEU A 327 22.48 -23.63 17.17
N THR A 328 22.53 -23.87 15.86
CA THR A 328 21.65 -24.84 15.18
C THR A 328 21.84 -26.25 15.74
N VAL A 329 23.07 -26.68 16.05
CA VAL A 329 23.29 -27.99 16.68
C VAL A 329 22.76 -28.02 18.11
N LEU A 330 23.00 -26.97 18.91
CA LEU A 330 22.50 -26.88 20.28
C LEU A 330 20.97 -26.83 20.35
N GLN A 331 20.30 -26.29 19.33
CA GLN A 331 18.84 -26.36 19.20
C GLN A 331 18.32 -27.79 19.35
N PHE A 332 19.07 -28.76 18.83
CA PHE A 332 18.71 -30.17 18.84
C PHE A 332 19.39 -30.98 19.95
N TYR A 333 20.62 -30.64 20.35
CA TYR A 333 21.30 -31.39 21.41
C TYR A 333 20.61 -31.20 22.75
N ILE A 334 20.28 -29.96 23.10
CA ILE A 334 19.79 -29.61 24.44
C ILE A 334 18.52 -30.40 24.83
N PRO A 335 17.48 -30.53 23.98
CA PRO A 335 16.30 -31.34 24.30
C PRO A 335 16.59 -32.82 24.58
N LEU A 336 17.68 -33.40 24.06
CA LEU A 336 18.03 -34.80 24.32
C LEU A 336 18.50 -35.06 25.76
N PHE A 337 18.90 -34.00 26.49
CA PHE A 337 19.38 -34.09 27.87
C PHE A 337 18.27 -33.87 28.92
N LEU A 338 17.02 -33.71 28.51
CA LEU A 338 15.91 -33.42 29.44
C LEU A 338 15.72 -34.47 30.55
N ASN A 339 16.12 -35.73 30.31
CA ASN A 339 16.05 -36.82 31.29
C ASN A 339 17.40 -37.08 32.01
N CYS A 340 18.47 -36.35 31.67
CA CYS A 340 19.83 -36.55 32.18
C CYS A 340 20.64 -35.24 32.22
N GLU A 341 20.03 -34.19 32.77
CA GLU A 341 20.58 -32.82 32.83
C GLU A 341 21.99 -32.73 33.43
N GLU A 342 22.30 -33.55 34.44
CA GLU A 342 23.63 -33.60 35.09
C GLU A 342 24.74 -33.92 34.07
N SER A 343 24.47 -34.82 33.12
CA SER A 343 25.44 -35.21 32.08
C SER A 343 25.79 -34.05 31.13
N LEU A 344 24.91 -33.06 30.99
CA LEU A 344 25.17 -31.85 30.20
C LEU A 344 25.94 -30.81 31.03
N ILE A 345 25.45 -30.54 32.25
CA ILE A 345 25.96 -29.48 33.13
C ILE A 345 27.39 -29.79 33.60
N GLU A 346 27.72 -31.07 33.83
CA GLU A 346 29.06 -31.51 34.21
C GLU A 346 30.01 -31.67 33.00
N CYS A 347 29.54 -31.47 31.78
CA CYS A 347 30.36 -31.62 30.59
C CYS A 347 31.21 -30.36 30.33
N ASP A 348 32.48 -30.39 30.73
CA ASP A 348 33.46 -29.30 30.53
C ASP A 348 33.49 -28.75 29.09
N ARG A 349 33.32 -29.64 28.09
CA ARG A 349 33.34 -29.26 26.68
C ARG A 349 32.11 -28.43 26.30
N PHE A 350 30.94 -28.80 26.80
CA PHE A 350 29.71 -28.02 26.62
C PHE A 350 29.83 -26.66 27.30
N ILE A 351 30.30 -26.63 28.55
CA ILE A 351 30.50 -25.37 29.29
C ILE A 351 31.49 -24.45 28.56
N SER A 352 32.58 -25.00 28.01
CA SER A 352 33.50 -24.23 27.17
C SER A 352 32.81 -23.66 25.93
N VAL A 353 31.97 -24.44 25.24
CA VAL A 353 31.21 -23.97 24.07
C VAL A 353 30.24 -22.85 24.46
N LEU A 354 29.52 -23.03 25.57
CA LEU A 354 28.57 -22.07 26.12
C LEU A 354 29.26 -20.73 26.43
N ILE A 355 30.39 -20.76 27.14
CA ILE A 355 31.17 -19.55 27.47
C ILE A 355 31.65 -18.85 26.19
N SER A 356 32.14 -19.60 25.19
CA SER A 356 32.60 -19.02 23.93
C SER A 356 31.48 -18.32 23.16
N LEU A 357 30.27 -18.89 23.13
CA LEU A 357 29.10 -18.27 22.48
C LEU A 357 28.68 -16.97 23.20
N ILE A 358 28.60 -17.00 24.52
CA ILE A 358 28.24 -15.83 25.36
C ILE A 358 29.23 -14.67 25.15
N MET A 359 30.49 -14.98 24.90
CA MET A 359 31.57 -14.01 24.74
C MET A 359 31.85 -13.61 23.28
N ALA A 360 31.18 -14.23 22.30
CA ALA A 360 31.48 -14.08 20.88
C ALA A 360 31.40 -12.62 20.38
N ASP A 361 30.38 -11.87 20.80
CA ASP A 361 30.16 -10.47 20.38
C ASP A 361 31.24 -9.49 20.87
N ARG A 362 31.88 -9.80 22.02
CA ARG A 362 32.98 -8.97 22.57
C ARG A 362 34.23 -9.04 21.72
N THR A 363 34.44 -10.15 21.03
CA THR A 363 35.55 -10.34 20.07
C THR A 363 35.40 -9.40 18.88
N TYR A 364 34.17 -9.25 18.35
CA TYR A 364 33.85 -8.31 17.27
C TYR A 364 33.98 -6.85 17.72
N MET A 365 33.46 -6.49 18.91
CA MET A 365 33.54 -5.13 19.45
C MET A 365 34.98 -4.67 19.75
N LYS A 366 35.87 -5.58 20.16
CA LYS A 366 37.31 -5.26 20.33
C LYS A 366 38.00 -4.97 18.98
N MET A 367 37.52 -5.54 17.88
CA MET A 367 38.09 -5.38 16.54
C MET A 367 37.49 -4.20 15.75
N ALA A 368 36.22 -3.84 15.98
CA ALA A 368 35.51 -2.76 15.29
C ALA A 368 35.52 -1.40 16.04
N LYS A 369 36.35 -1.28 17.08
CA LYS A 369 36.32 -0.25 18.13
C LYS A 369 36.38 1.23 17.68
N ASN A 370 36.58 1.50 16.40
CA ASN A 370 36.65 2.85 15.84
C ASN A 370 35.50 3.21 14.87
N LEU A 371 34.51 2.33 14.64
CA LEU A 371 33.53 2.54 13.54
C LEU A 371 32.04 2.45 13.93
N ILE A 372 31.64 1.81 15.03
CA ILE A 372 30.20 1.61 15.35
C ILE A 372 29.95 1.72 16.86
N VAL A 373 28.80 2.30 17.23
CA VAL A 373 28.27 2.29 18.60
C VAL A 373 28.02 0.82 19.01
N PRO A 374 28.53 0.34 20.16
CA PRO A 374 28.26 -1.03 20.59
C PRO A 374 26.77 -1.21 20.88
N GLU A 375 26.09 -2.01 20.05
CA GLU A 375 24.69 -2.42 20.23
C GLU A 375 24.65 -3.66 21.13
N PHE A 376 23.74 -3.67 22.12
CA PHE A 376 23.51 -4.80 23.03
C PHE A 376 22.02 -5.16 23.01
N PRO A 377 21.64 -6.44 22.84
CA PRO A 377 22.51 -7.60 22.60
C PRO A 377 23.22 -7.54 21.24
N GLY A 378 24.40 -8.17 21.14
CA GLY A 378 25.08 -8.33 19.86
C GLY A 378 24.44 -9.42 18.98
N PRO A 379 24.88 -9.57 17.72
CA PRO A 379 24.24 -10.48 16.77
C PRO A 379 24.29 -11.95 17.21
N VAL A 380 25.41 -12.45 17.74
CA VAL A 380 25.50 -13.86 18.18
C VAL A 380 24.62 -14.09 19.41
N LEU A 381 24.62 -13.16 20.36
CA LEU A 381 23.78 -13.24 21.54
C LEU A 381 22.28 -13.18 21.20
N LYS A 382 21.89 -12.36 20.22
CA LYS A 382 20.52 -12.29 19.71
C LYS A 382 20.09 -13.62 19.07
N ARG A 383 20.95 -14.25 18.27
CA ARG A 383 20.70 -15.60 17.72
C ARG A 383 20.58 -16.67 18.81
N PHE A 384 21.35 -16.52 19.89
CA PHE A 384 21.27 -17.44 21.02
C PHE A 384 19.95 -17.29 21.78
N GLU A 385 19.48 -16.06 22.00
CA GLU A 385 18.13 -15.80 22.52
C GLU A 385 17.06 -16.46 21.65
N THR A 386 17.05 -16.23 20.34
CA THR A 386 16.00 -16.76 19.45
C THR A 386 15.99 -18.29 19.41
N MET A 387 17.16 -18.94 19.54
CA MET A 387 17.28 -20.38 19.73
C MET A 387 16.59 -20.85 21.02
N ILE A 388 16.96 -20.27 22.17
CA ILE A 388 16.36 -20.64 23.47
C ILE A 388 14.85 -20.43 23.43
N GLU A 389 14.40 -19.30 22.88
CA GLU A 389 12.99 -18.96 22.74
C GLU A 389 12.24 -19.93 21.82
N SER A 390 12.87 -20.37 20.72
CA SER A 390 12.33 -21.40 19.84
C SER A 390 12.14 -22.74 20.56
N GLN A 391 13.11 -23.17 21.39
CA GLN A 391 12.95 -24.38 22.21
C GLN A 391 11.80 -24.24 23.21
N MET A 392 11.73 -23.10 23.90
CA MET A 392 10.68 -22.82 24.87
C MET A 392 9.32 -22.81 24.20
N MET A 393 9.14 -22.13 23.08
CA MET A 393 7.85 -22.02 22.38
C MET A 393 7.39 -23.36 21.78
N ASN A 394 8.34 -24.20 21.37
CA ASN A 394 8.07 -25.54 20.81
C ASN A 394 8.16 -26.68 21.83
N TYR A 395 7.98 -26.42 23.14
CA TYR A 395 8.11 -27.45 24.19
C TYR A 395 7.26 -28.71 23.92
N ARG A 396 6.07 -28.55 23.30
CA ARG A 396 5.18 -29.67 22.94
C ARG A 396 5.79 -30.62 21.91
N ARG A 397 6.66 -30.12 21.04
CA ARG A 397 7.38 -30.94 20.05
C ARG A 397 8.32 -31.94 20.74
N TYR A 398 8.82 -31.58 21.92
CA TYR A 398 9.66 -32.46 22.73
C TYR A 398 8.86 -33.38 23.67
N SER A 399 7.55 -33.55 23.41
CA SER A 399 6.61 -34.33 24.25
C SER A 399 6.48 -33.81 25.68
N LEU A 400 6.66 -32.51 25.89
CA LEU A 400 6.49 -31.86 27.19
C LEU A 400 5.10 -31.22 27.34
N VAL A 401 4.59 -31.21 28.57
CA VAL A 401 3.32 -30.56 28.94
C VAL A 401 3.51 -29.05 29.17
N SER A 402 4.70 -28.64 29.59
CA SER A 402 5.08 -27.25 29.87
C SER A 402 6.57 -27.03 29.54
N PRO A 403 7.06 -25.78 29.44
CA PRO A 403 8.48 -25.51 29.24
C PRO A 403 9.33 -25.73 30.50
N CYS A 404 8.76 -26.17 31.63
CA CYS A 404 9.45 -26.29 32.93
C CYS A 404 10.77 -27.08 32.87
N PRO A 405 10.86 -28.27 32.22
CA PRO A 405 12.12 -29.01 32.09
C PRO A 405 13.21 -28.25 31.33
N LEU A 406 12.84 -27.51 30.28
CA LEU A 406 13.77 -26.67 29.52
C LEU A 406 14.23 -25.47 30.36
N VAL A 407 13.32 -24.83 31.09
CA VAL A 407 13.65 -23.73 32.02
C VAL A 407 14.68 -24.19 33.04
N ARG A 408 14.47 -25.36 33.64
CA ARG A 408 15.41 -25.97 34.58
C ARG A 408 16.78 -26.18 33.96
N LEU A 409 16.84 -26.85 32.81
CA LEU A 409 18.09 -27.18 32.13
C LEU A 409 18.90 -25.92 31.77
N TRP A 410 18.25 -24.88 31.23
CA TRP A 410 18.92 -23.63 30.85
C TRP A 410 19.36 -22.80 32.05
N LEU A 411 18.55 -22.66 33.10
CA LEU A 411 18.97 -21.93 34.31
C LEU A 411 20.19 -22.59 34.96
N LEU A 412 20.21 -23.92 35.05
CA LEU A 412 21.35 -24.66 35.59
C LEU A 412 22.59 -24.53 34.69
N SER A 413 22.43 -24.65 33.37
CA SER A 413 23.54 -24.53 32.40
C SER A 413 24.17 -23.14 32.40
N LEU A 414 23.35 -22.08 32.35
CA LEU A 414 23.82 -20.69 32.37
C LEU A 414 24.52 -20.34 33.70
N SER A 415 24.10 -20.95 34.81
CA SER A 415 24.74 -20.75 36.12
C SER A 415 26.13 -21.37 36.26
N GLN A 416 26.55 -22.24 35.33
CA GLN A 416 27.91 -22.79 35.31
C GLN A 416 28.94 -21.81 34.75
N VAL A 417 28.50 -20.72 34.13
CA VAL A 417 29.40 -19.70 33.61
C VAL A 417 30.13 -19.01 34.78
N PRO A 418 31.47 -18.87 34.74
CA PRO A 418 32.20 -18.18 35.80
C PRO A 418 31.72 -16.75 36.00
N ASP A 419 31.51 -16.34 37.25
CA ASP A 419 30.99 -15.01 37.61
C ASP A 419 29.66 -14.64 36.89
N TRP A 420 28.82 -15.63 36.56
CA TRP A 420 27.59 -15.44 35.75
C TRP A 420 26.69 -14.30 36.22
N THR A 421 26.59 -14.05 37.53
CA THR A 421 25.80 -12.94 38.08
C THR A 421 26.27 -11.57 37.61
N LYS A 422 27.56 -11.40 37.32
CA LYS A 422 28.17 -10.14 36.87
C LYS A 422 28.23 -10.01 35.35
N GLU A 423 27.92 -11.07 34.62
CA GLU A 423 28.04 -11.13 33.17
C GLU A 423 26.70 -10.75 32.52
N PRO A 424 26.56 -9.55 31.90
CA PRO A 424 25.29 -9.05 31.39
C PRO A 424 24.67 -9.97 30.33
N SER A 425 25.50 -10.62 29.50
CA SER A 425 25.02 -11.57 28.50
C SER A 425 24.36 -12.80 29.13
N VAL A 426 24.81 -13.24 30.32
CA VAL A 426 24.18 -14.37 31.02
C VAL A 426 22.88 -13.95 31.68
N THR A 427 22.85 -12.80 32.34
CA THR A 427 21.60 -12.28 32.92
C THR A 427 20.54 -12.01 31.86
N TYR A 428 20.96 -11.58 30.66
CA TYR A 428 20.10 -11.41 29.49
C TYR A 428 19.49 -12.74 29.03
N LEU A 429 20.27 -13.81 28.88
CA LEU A 429 19.73 -15.12 28.49
C LEU A 429 18.85 -15.73 29.60
N MET A 430 19.19 -15.50 30.89
CA MET A 430 18.31 -15.89 31.98
C MET A 430 16.99 -15.11 31.96
N ASP A 431 16.99 -13.84 31.53
CA ASP A 431 15.79 -13.04 31.34
C ASP A 431 14.82 -13.69 30.34
N VAL A 432 15.34 -14.14 29.20
CA VAL A 432 14.57 -14.83 28.14
C VAL A 432 13.92 -16.10 28.68
N VAL A 433 14.68 -16.90 29.44
CA VAL A 433 14.19 -18.14 30.08
C VAL A 433 13.10 -17.82 31.10
N LEU A 434 13.29 -16.80 31.94
CA LEU A 434 12.34 -16.42 32.99
C LEU A 434 11.09 -15.73 32.46
N ARG A 435 11.20 -14.98 31.36
CA ARG A 435 10.04 -14.45 30.62
C ARG A 435 9.14 -15.57 30.13
N SER A 436 9.71 -16.66 29.64
CA SER A 436 8.96 -17.86 29.25
C SER A 436 8.37 -18.57 30.46
N ALA A 437 9.12 -18.69 31.57
CA ALA A 437 8.66 -19.35 32.79
C ALA A 437 7.47 -18.64 33.46
N PHE A 438 7.42 -17.31 33.45
CA PHE A 438 6.47 -16.48 34.18
C PHE A 438 4.98 -16.82 33.93
N PHE A 439 4.66 -17.30 32.73
CA PHE A 439 3.30 -17.63 32.32
C PHE A 439 2.89 -19.09 32.61
N HIS A 440 3.80 -19.88 33.19
CA HIS A 440 3.60 -21.29 33.54
C HIS A 440 3.87 -21.48 35.04
N ALA A 441 2.83 -21.86 35.80
CA ALA A 441 2.91 -21.93 37.26
C ALA A 441 4.01 -22.89 37.77
N ASP A 442 4.12 -24.07 37.15
CA ASP A 442 5.12 -25.08 37.45
C ASP A 442 6.54 -24.62 37.08
N ALA A 443 6.72 -23.96 35.94
CA ALA A 443 8.01 -23.41 35.52
C ALA A 443 8.44 -22.23 36.40
N THR A 444 7.49 -21.38 36.82
CA THR A 444 7.73 -20.28 37.76
C THR A 444 8.20 -20.80 39.12
N GLU A 445 7.51 -21.80 39.67
CA GLU A 445 7.89 -22.43 40.94
C GLU A 445 9.28 -23.08 40.84
N MET A 446 9.55 -23.79 39.75
CA MET A 446 10.86 -24.40 39.48
C MET A 446 11.96 -23.35 39.38
N ALA A 447 11.73 -22.26 38.64
CA ALA A 447 12.68 -21.15 38.52
C ALA A 447 12.99 -20.53 39.89
N PHE A 448 11.99 -20.29 40.74
CA PHE A 448 12.21 -19.82 42.11
C PHE A 448 13.03 -20.82 42.94
N CYS A 449 12.77 -22.13 42.85
CA CYS A 449 13.54 -23.14 43.55
C CYS A 449 15.02 -23.13 43.14
N ILE A 450 15.30 -23.05 41.84
CA ILE A 450 16.66 -23.00 41.31
C ILE A 450 17.36 -21.71 41.73
N LEU A 451 16.71 -20.55 41.57
CA LEU A 451 17.29 -19.27 41.99
C LEU A 451 17.58 -19.22 43.49
N LYS A 452 16.72 -19.81 44.33
CA LYS A 452 16.96 -19.97 45.78
C LYS A 452 18.20 -20.84 46.04
N GLN A 453 18.36 -21.95 45.32
CA GLN A 453 19.54 -22.81 45.43
C GLN A 453 20.82 -22.08 44.97
N LEU A 454 20.76 -21.36 43.84
CA LEU A 454 21.88 -20.58 43.34
C LEU A 454 22.27 -19.45 44.30
N HIS A 455 21.29 -18.77 44.89
CA HIS A 455 21.55 -17.76 45.93
C HIS A 455 22.24 -18.39 47.15
N GLN A 456 21.81 -19.57 47.59
CA GLN A 456 22.46 -20.32 48.68
C GLN A 456 23.89 -20.73 48.33
N ASN A 457 24.17 -21.12 47.09
CA ASN A 457 25.52 -21.48 46.65
C ASN A 457 26.46 -20.27 46.65
N VAL A 458 25.99 -19.12 46.14
CA VAL A 458 26.76 -17.86 46.11
C VAL A 458 27.01 -17.34 47.54
N THR A 459 26.09 -17.57 48.47
CA THR A 459 26.22 -17.15 49.87
C THR A 459 26.93 -18.17 50.77
N GLY A 460 26.89 -19.45 50.42
CA GLY A 460 27.34 -20.60 51.23
C GLY A 460 28.72 -21.14 50.88
N SER A 461 29.43 -20.60 49.88
CA SER A 461 30.77 -21.06 49.45
C SER A 461 31.92 -20.82 50.46
N LYS A 462 31.63 -20.75 51.76
CA LYS A 462 32.65 -20.83 52.83
C LYS A 462 32.19 -21.80 53.95
N HIS A 463 32.61 -23.06 53.78
CA HIS A 463 32.67 -24.18 54.73
C HIS A 463 31.36 -24.90 55.12
N GLY A 464 31.40 -26.23 55.00
CA GLY A 464 30.26 -27.14 55.08
C GLY A 464 29.68 -27.40 56.47
N GLY A 465 28.44 -27.88 56.48
CA GLY A 465 27.65 -28.27 57.65
C GLY A 465 26.18 -27.89 57.47
N ALA A 466 25.29 -28.88 57.39
CA ALA A 466 23.91 -28.75 56.90
C ALA A 466 22.92 -27.94 57.79
N ILE A 467 23.37 -27.12 58.74
CA ILE A 467 22.46 -26.37 59.64
C ILE A 467 22.99 -24.97 60.05
N SER A 468 23.94 -24.36 59.34
CA SER A 468 24.59 -23.10 59.80
C SER A 468 24.68 -21.93 58.81
N SER A 469 23.98 -21.96 57.67
CA SER A 469 24.19 -21.02 56.55
C SER A 469 23.63 -19.59 56.70
N PHE A 470 23.11 -19.18 57.86
CA PHE A 470 22.69 -17.78 58.09
C PHE A 470 23.74 -16.90 58.80
N ILE A 471 24.89 -17.44 59.22
CA ILE A 471 25.79 -16.73 60.17
C ILE A 471 27.16 -16.30 59.59
N SER A 472 27.55 -16.62 58.34
CA SER A 472 28.92 -16.31 57.86
C SER A 472 29.10 -14.98 57.09
N TRP A 473 28.26 -13.96 57.27
CA TRP A 473 28.32 -12.69 56.52
C TRP A 473 29.20 -11.58 57.15
N VAL A 474 29.90 -11.85 58.25
CA VAL A 474 30.59 -10.81 59.06
C VAL A 474 32.04 -10.52 58.63
N ALA A 475 32.57 -11.12 57.55
CA ALA A 475 34.02 -11.10 57.28
C ALA A 475 34.54 -10.11 56.21
N SER A 476 33.75 -9.21 55.63
CA SER A 476 34.28 -8.14 54.76
C SER A 476 33.54 -6.82 54.98
N GLY A 477 34.26 -5.78 55.39
CA GLY A 477 33.74 -4.48 55.82
C GLY A 477 33.06 -3.60 54.76
N SER A 478 32.19 -4.15 53.92
CA SER A 478 31.23 -3.41 53.08
C SER A 478 29.84 -4.03 53.27
N ALA A 479 28.94 -3.29 53.90
CA ALA A 479 27.64 -3.77 54.38
C ALA A 479 26.57 -3.81 53.27
N HIS A 480 26.76 -4.66 52.26
CA HIS A 480 25.72 -4.99 51.28
C HIS A 480 25.31 -6.46 51.42
N ALA A 481 24.00 -6.74 51.44
CA ALA A 481 23.49 -8.10 51.34
C ALA A 481 23.97 -8.71 50.02
N VAL A 482 24.47 -9.95 50.05
CA VAL A 482 24.86 -10.68 48.84
C VAL A 482 23.60 -10.96 48.03
N SER A 483 23.52 -10.36 46.84
CA SER A 483 22.36 -10.41 45.96
C SER A 483 22.76 -11.04 44.62
N LEU A 484 21.83 -11.78 43.99
CA LEU A 484 22.04 -12.30 42.63
C LEU A 484 21.99 -11.19 41.57
N LEU A 485 21.47 -10.02 41.92
CA LEU A 485 21.59 -8.78 41.16
C LEU A 485 22.78 -7.95 41.68
N PRO A 486 23.88 -7.81 40.92
CA PRO A 486 25.06 -7.05 41.37
C PRO A 486 24.81 -5.53 41.43
N ARG A 487 23.84 -5.03 40.66
CA ARG A 487 23.40 -3.63 40.63
C ARG A 487 22.05 -3.51 41.34
N ALA A 488 21.68 -2.27 41.71
CA ALA A 488 20.39 -1.99 42.35
C ALA A 488 19.18 -2.31 41.44
N SER A 489 19.40 -2.32 40.13
CA SER A 489 18.43 -2.63 39.08
C SER A 489 19.14 -3.27 37.87
N SER A 490 18.37 -3.96 37.03
CA SER A 490 18.80 -4.46 35.73
C SER A 490 17.80 -4.02 34.65
N PRO A 491 18.05 -2.92 33.92
CA PRO A 491 17.15 -2.44 32.87
C PRO A 491 17.16 -3.36 31.64
N GLU A 492 18.29 -4.02 31.37
CA GLU A 492 18.48 -4.94 30.24
C GLU A 492 17.91 -6.35 30.52
N SER A 493 17.51 -6.65 31.77
CA SER A 493 16.95 -7.95 32.16
C SER A 493 15.84 -7.80 33.21
N PRO A 494 14.68 -7.21 32.87
CA PRO A 494 13.62 -6.92 33.83
C PRO A 494 12.90 -8.16 34.39
N TRP A 495 12.77 -9.25 33.63
CA TRP A 495 12.18 -10.51 34.09
C TRP A 495 13.11 -11.21 35.08
N PHE A 496 14.41 -11.28 34.78
CA PHE A 496 15.41 -11.77 35.74
C PHE A 496 15.38 -10.95 37.03
N ALA A 497 15.36 -9.62 36.92
CA ALA A 497 15.28 -8.74 38.08
C ALA A 497 14.00 -8.98 38.91
N TYR A 498 12.85 -9.16 38.26
CA TYR A 498 11.59 -9.46 38.94
C TYR A 498 11.68 -10.73 39.79
N PHE A 499 12.15 -11.84 39.22
CA PHE A 499 12.28 -13.11 39.94
C PHE A 499 13.28 -13.02 41.10
N VAL A 500 14.43 -12.37 40.89
CA VAL A 500 15.43 -12.22 41.97
C VAL A 500 14.90 -11.34 43.10
N LEU A 501 14.28 -10.20 42.80
CA LEU A 501 13.73 -9.30 43.82
C LEU A 501 12.60 -9.94 44.62
N GLU A 502 11.71 -10.69 43.95
CA GLU A 502 10.63 -11.43 44.62
C GLU A 502 11.18 -12.49 45.56
N MET A 503 12.15 -13.26 45.07
CA MET A 503 12.82 -14.30 45.85
C MET A 503 13.58 -13.72 47.06
N GLU A 504 14.32 -12.63 46.86
CA GLU A 504 15.07 -11.98 47.93
C GLU A 504 14.15 -11.30 48.95
N GLN A 505 13.03 -10.70 48.52
CA GLN A 505 12.01 -10.19 49.45
C GLN A 505 11.43 -11.30 50.32
N GLU A 506 11.05 -12.44 49.73
CA GLU A 506 10.54 -13.59 50.48
C GLU A 506 11.57 -14.08 51.52
N LEU A 507 12.82 -14.29 51.09
CA LEU A 507 13.88 -14.83 51.93
C LEU A 507 14.34 -13.87 53.04
N ILE A 508 14.55 -12.60 52.70
CA ILE A 508 15.17 -11.61 53.58
C ILE A 508 14.14 -10.90 54.45
N GLU A 509 12.98 -10.54 53.90
CA GLU A 509 12.02 -9.66 54.57
C GLU A 509 10.82 -10.40 55.17
N GLU A 510 10.25 -11.34 54.42
CA GLU A 510 9.03 -12.04 54.84
C GLU A 510 9.32 -13.18 55.81
N ARG A 511 10.28 -14.06 55.49
CA ARG A 511 10.66 -15.21 56.34
C ARG A 511 11.33 -14.79 57.65
N THR A 512 12.17 -13.76 57.64
CA THR A 512 12.82 -13.26 58.87
C THR A 512 11.90 -12.37 59.71
N GLY A 513 10.83 -11.85 59.10
CA GLY A 513 9.98 -10.83 59.71
C GLY A 513 10.60 -9.42 59.73
N LEU A 514 11.73 -9.19 59.05
CA LEU A 514 12.43 -7.89 59.02
C LEU A 514 11.51 -6.74 58.62
N TRP A 515 10.71 -6.91 57.55
CA TRP A 515 9.81 -5.85 57.09
C TRP A 515 8.81 -5.42 58.18
N ARG A 516 8.23 -6.39 58.87
CA ARG A 516 7.27 -6.16 59.96
C ARG A 516 7.91 -5.39 61.13
N GLU A 517 9.15 -5.69 61.46
CA GLU A 517 9.87 -5.03 62.56
C GLU A 517 10.33 -3.62 62.18
N VAL A 518 10.83 -3.42 60.95
CA VAL A 518 11.19 -2.08 60.44
C VAL A 518 9.99 -1.14 60.47
N LEU A 519 8.80 -1.61 60.09
CA LEU A 519 7.57 -0.82 60.19
C LEU A 519 7.23 -0.42 61.64
N ARG A 520 7.46 -1.30 62.63
CA ARG A 520 7.25 -0.99 64.06
C ARG A 520 8.23 0.06 64.56
N GLU A 521 9.51 -0.11 64.27
CA GLU A 521 10.57 0.82 64.68
C GLU A 521 10.36 2.22 64.07
N LEU A 522 9.96 2.29 62.79
CA LEU A 522 9.61 3.56 62.14
C LEU A 522 8.33 4.18 62.70
N ALA A 523 7.35 3.38 63.11
CA ALA A 523 6.12 3.88 63.73
C ALA A 523 6.38 4.53 65.11
N VAL A 524 7.30 3.96 65.89
CA VAL A 524 7.64 4.43 67.25
C VAL A 524 8.64 5.60 67.22
N ALA A 525 9.39 5.78 66.14
CA ALA A 525 10.33 6.88 65.99
C ALA A 525 9.64 8.26 66.12
N SER A 526 10.06 9.03 67.12
CA SER A 526 9.63 10.42 67.35
C SER A 526 10.56 11.41 66.63
N GLY A 527 10.03 12.21 65.71
CA GLY A 527 10.80 13.18 64.90
C GLY A 527 11.04 12.69 63.46
N LYS A 528 12.00 13.31 62.75
CA LYS A 528 12.37 12.91 61.37
C LYS A 528 12.87 11.47 61.37
N ALA A 529 12.28 10.63 60.52
CA ALA A 529 12.60 9.22 60.42
C ALA A 529 14.04 9.01 59.92
N ASN A 530 14.76 8.10 60.56
CA ASN A 530 16.05 7.62 60.10
C ASN A 530 15.94 6.12 59.79
N VAL A 531 15.80 5.80 58.51
CA VAL A 531 15.57 4.42 58.03
C VAL A 531 16.74 3.51 58.38
N ASP A 532 17.99 3.96 58.26
CA ASP A 532 19.17 3.18 58.65
C ASP A 532 19.17 2.83 60.14
N GLN A 533 18.73 3.76 60.99
CA GLN A 533 18.62 3.50 62.42
C GLN A 533 17.51 2.50 62.73
N ALA A 534 16.36 2.61 62.06
CA ALA A 534 15.26 1.65 62.21
C ALA A 534 15.66 0.24 61.75
N VAL A 535 16.35 0.12 60.61
CA VAL A 535 16.88 -1.16 60.11
C VAL A 535 17.89 -1.75 61.09
N LYS A 536 18.85 -0.96 61.60
CA LYS A 536 19.84 -1.44 62.58
C LYS A 536 19.17 -1.99 63.85
N LYS A 537 18.12 -1.33 64.35
CA LYS A 537 17.36 -1.80 65.51
C LYS A 537 16.55 -3.05 65.19
N ALA A 538 15.85 -3.07 64.06
CA ALA A 538 15.06 -4.23 63.64
C ALA A 538 15.93 -5.49 63.46
N VAL A 539 17.09 -5.33 62.81
CA VAL A 539 18.09 -6.38 62.66
C VAL A 539 18.59 -6.89 64.02
N HIS A 540 18.89 -5.98 64.95
CA HIS A 540 19.31 -6.32 66.30
C HIS A 540 18.23 -7.10 67.06
N ASN A 541 16.98 -6.64 67.00
CA ASN A 541 15.83 -7.27 67.66
C ASN A 541 15.57 -8.69 67.11
N LEU A 542 15.70 -8.87 65.79
CA LEU A 542 15.48 -10.15 65.11
C LEU A 542 16.72 -11.07 65.09
N LYS A 543 17.87 -10.59 65.57
CA LYS A 543 19.15 -11.31 65.58
C LYS A 543 19.60 -11.80 64.19
N ILE A 544 19.31 -11.03 63.14
CA ILE A 544 19.74 -11.32 61.76
C ILE A 544 21.02 -10.52 61.40
N PRO A 545 21.69 -10.81 60.28
CA PRO A 545 22.88 -10.05 59.86
C PRO A 545 22.60 -8.56 59.62
N THR A 546 23.64 -7.71 59.71
CA THR A 546 23.53 -6.27 59.42
C THR A 546 23.22 -6.01 57.96
N LEU A 547 22.10 -5.32 57.69
CA LEU A 547 21.72 -4.84 56.35
C LEU A 547 21.74 -3.31 56.28
N SER A 548 21.98 -2.78 55.09
CA SER A 548 21.85 -1.36 54.77
C SER A 548 20.39 -1.01 54.49
N ALA A 549 19.96 0.23 54.77
CA ALA A 549 18.63 0.67 54.37
C ALA A 549 18.41 0.57 52.85
N ALA A 550 19.46 0.78 52.05
CA ALA A 550 19.38 0.69 50.59
C ALA A 550 19.07 -0.73 50.06
N SER A 551 19.27 -1.78 50.86
CA SER A 551 18.94 -3.16 50.47
C SER A 551 17.48 -3.55 50.71
N LEU A 552 16.66 -2.68 51.32
CA LEU A 552 15.24 -2.95 51.51
C LEU A 552 14.50 -3.05 50.17
N SER A 553 13.55 -3.97 50.09
CA SER A 553 12.75 -4.25 48.89
C SER A 553 12.00 -3.02 48.39
N ILE A 554 11.58 -2.11 49.29
CA ILE A 554 10.89 -0.87 48.91
C ILE A 554 11.75 0.01 47.99
N TYR A 555 13.06 0.12 48.24
CA TYR A 555 13.95 0.88 47.39
C TYR A 555 14.32 0.11 46.13
N ARG A 556 14.53 -1.21 46.23
CA ARG A 556 14.95 -2.04 45.08
C ARG A 556 13.86 -2.19 44.03
N TRP A 557 12.61 -2.47 44.41
CA TRP A 557 11.47 -2.49 43.49
C TRP A 557 11.25 -1.13 42.83
N SER A 558 11.35 -0.05 43.61
CA SER A 558 11.18 1.30 43.06
C SER A 558 12.31 1.69 42.09
N GLN A 559 13.55 1.30 42.36
CA GLN A 559 14.68 1.54 41.45
C GLN A 559 14.52 0.72 40.17
N GLN A 560 14.12 -0.56 40.26
CA GLN A 560 13.82 -1.37 39.08
C GLN A 560 12.67 -0.77 38.24
N ALA A 561 11.61 -0.27 38.88
CA ALA A 561 10.50 0.39 38.19
C ALA A 561 10.90 1.71 37.51
N LEU A 562 11.86 2.45 38.08
CA LEU A 562 12.42 3.66 37.45
C LEU A 562 13.19 3.34 36.16
N ASP A 563 14.00 2.27 36.19
CA ASP A 563 14.93 1.95 35.11
C ASP A 563 14.32 1.08 34.01
N THR A 564 13.18 0.43 34.27
CA THR A 564 12.46 -0.41 33.29
C THR A 564 11.78 0.47 32.22
N PRO A 565 11.91 0.19 30.90
CA PRO A 565 11.27 0.96 29.82
C PRO A 565 9.75 1.15 29.98
N LEU A 566 9.21 2.27 29.48
CA LEU A 566 7.80 2.66 29.66
C LEU A 566 6.79 1.72 28.98
N ASP A 567 7.25 1.02 27.95
CA ASP A 567 6.48 0.09 27.12
C ASP A 567 6.77 -1.38 27.47
N HIS A 568 7.53 -1.64 28.53
CA HIS A 568 7.85 -3.00 28.96
C HIS A 568 6.65 -3.64 29.70
N PRO A 569 6.24 -4.88 29.36
CA PRO A 569 5.04 -5.51 29.93
C PRO A 569 5.01 -5.63 31.47
N LEU A 570 6.17 -5.81 32.11
CA LEU A 570 6.27 -5.93 33.58
C LEU A 570 6.08 -4.62 34.35
N LEU A 571 6.17 -3.44 33.71
CA LEU A 571 6.24 -2.17 34.43
C LEU A 571 5.09 -1.97 35.45
N PRO A 572 3.82 -2.27 35.14
CA PRO A 572 2.72 -2.16 36.10
C PRO A 572 2.87 -3.07 37.33
N LEU A 573 3.41 -4.29 37.14
CA LEU A 573 3.63 -5.25 38.22
C LEU A 573 4.79 -4.83 39.13
N LEU A 574 5.83 -4.19 38.59
CA LEU A 574 6.91 -3.61 39.41
C LEU A 574 6.38 -2.50 40.33
N TRP A 575 5.51 -1.63 39.80
CA TRP A 575 4.83 -0.61 40.61
C TRP A 575 3.86 -1.22 41.62
N GLN A 576 3.14 -2.29 41.26
CA GLN A 576 2.30 -3.02 42.22
C GLN A 576 3.13 -3.54 43.42
N LYS A 577 4.31 -4.13 43.17
CA LYS A 577 5.21 -4.59 44.24
C LYS A 577 5.69 -3.44 45.13
N PHE A 578 6.08 -2.31 44.52
CA PHE A 578 6.42 -1.11 45.28
C PHE A 578 5.27 -0.62 46.16
N PHE A 579 4.05 -0.47 45.63
CA PHE A 579 2.90 0.03 46.40
C PHE A 579 2.41 -0.94 47.48
N THR A 580 2.63 -2.24 47.31
CA THR A 580 2.40 -3.24 48.37
C THR A 580 3.25 -2.94 49.61
N LEU A 581 4.49 -2.49 49.41
CA LEU A 581 5.40 -2.12 50.49
C LEU A 581 5.11 -0.69 50.99
N PHE A 582 4.98 0.29 50.09
CA PHE A 582 4.73 1.69 50.45
C PHE A 582 3.46 1.84 51.31
N LEU A 583 2.38 1.14 50.96
CA LEU A 583 1.07 1.23 51.65
C LEU A 583 0.92 0.22 52.80
N ALA A 584 1.97 -0.53 53.16
CA ALA A 584 1.91 -1.55 54.20
C ALA A 584 1.48 -0.97 55.57
N ARG A 585 0.62 -1.71 56.29
CA ARG A 585 0.15 -1.34 57.63
C ARG A 585 1.12 -1.82 58.71
N VAL A 586 1.29 -1.01 59.77
CA VAL A 586 2.16 -1.37 60.89
C VAL A 586 1.56 -2.56 61.66
N PRO A 587 2.28 -3.68 61.84
CA PRO A 587 1.76 -4.86 62.53
C PRO A 587 1.41 -4.61 64.01
N SER A 588 0.23 -5.04 64.46
CA SER A 588 -0.26 -4.90 65.85
C SER A 588 -0.17 -6.24 66.61
N ALA A 589 0.28 -6.20 67.87
CA ALA A 589 0.46 -7.39 68.72
C ALA A 589 -0.83 -7.88 69.42
N SER A 590 -1.92 -7.10 69.38
CA SER A 590 -3.11 -7.29 70.24
C SER A 590 -4.43 -7.58 69.51
N GLY A 591 -4.41 -7.93 68.22
CA GLY A 591 -5.64 -8.19 67.45
C GLY A 591 -6.51 -6.94 67.19
N VAL A 592 -6.04 -5.75 67.59
CA VAL A 592 -6.70 -4.46 67.27
C VAL A 592 -6.27 -4.01 65.87
N PRO A 593 -7.22 -3.75 64.93
CA PRO A 593 -6.89 -3.30 63.59
C PRO A 593 -6.41 -1.84 63.57
N ASN A 594 -5.51 -1.54 62.64
CA ASN A 594 -5.05 -0.21 62.20
C ASN A 594 -4.23 0.63 63.21
N ARG A 595 -2.92 0.35 63.27
CA ARG A 595 -1.95 1.47 63.24
C ARG A 595 -1.78 1.83 61.77
N GLY A 596 -1.79 3.12 61.45
CA GLY A 596 -1.64 3.63 60.08
C GLY A 596 -0.40 3.10 59.35
N GLY A 597 -0.21 3.50 58.09
CA GLY A 597 1.00 3.18 57.34
C GLY A 597 2.17 4.09 57.74
N VAL A 598 3.39 3.72 57.35
CA VAL A 598 4.59 4.56 57.53
C VAL A 598 5.37 4.75 56.22
N GLY A 599 4.69 4.64 55.07
CA GLY A 599 5.29 4.75 53.73
C GLY A 599 6.05 6.05 53.54
N ASP A 600 5.44 7.18 53.87
CA ASP A 600 6.06 8.52 53.78
C ASP A 600 7.39 8.62 54.54
N LYS A 601 7.50 7.94 55.69
CA LYS A 601 8.71 7.97 56.54
C LYS A 601 9.94 7.37 55.84
N PHE A 602 9.76 6.46 54.87
CA PHE A 602 10.87 5.92 54.08
C PHE A 602 11.49 6.96 53.13
N PHE A 603 10.76 8.02 52.82
CA PHE A 603 11.18 9.05 51.87
C PHE A 603 11.53 10.39 52.53
N GLU A 604 11.60 10.43 53.86
CA GLU A 604 12.08 11.59 54.61
C GLU A 604 13.60 11.78 54.48
N GLY A 605 14.05 13.03 54.58
CA GLY A 605 15.46 13.42 54.43
C GLY A 605 15.83 13.84 53.00
N MET A 606 16.90 14.62 52.84
CA MET A 606 17.23 15.26 51.55
C MET A 606 17.46 14.27 50.40
N ILE A 607 18.14 13.15 50.68
CA ILE A 607 18.48 12.13 49.68
C ILE A 607 17.22 11.38 49.24
N ASN A 608 16.45 10.83 50.17
CA ASN A 608 15.25 10.05 49.83
C ASN A 608 14.10 10.91 49.30
N LEU A 609 14.02 12.19 49.70
CA LEU A 609 13.07 13.14 49.10
C LEU A 609 13.37 13.41 47.63
N SER A 610 14.66 13.48 47.25
CA SER A 610 15.06 13.61 45.84
C SER A 610 14.66 12.36 45.02
N PHE A 611 14.77 11.18 45.64
CA PHE A 611 14.38 9.92 45.04
C PHE A 611 12.85 9.81 44.89
N HIS A 612 12.09 10.22 45.91
CA HIS A 612 10.63 10.33 45.84
C HIS A 612 10.15 11.22 44.69
N LYS A 613 10.82 12.35 44.44
CA LYS A 613 10.52 13.23 43.28
C LYS A 613 10.76 12.52 41.94
N LYS A 614 11.77 11.66 41.84
CA LYS A 614 12.01 10.85 40.63
C LYS A 614 10.90 9.82 40.42
N LEU A 615 10.44 9.16 41.49
CA LEU A 615 9.30 8.22 41.42
C LEU A 615 8.04 8.92 40.93
N LYS A 616 7.72 10.10 41.50
CA LYS A 616 6.60 10.93 41.05
C LYS A 616 6.71 11.30 39.57
N LYS A 617 7.88 11.78 39.14
CA LYS A 617 8.11 12.13 37.73
C LYS A 617 7.91 10.90 36.82
N ARG A 618 8.44 9.73 37.19
CA ARG A 618 8.30 8.51 36.39
C ARG A 618 6.84 8.08 36.22
N LEU A 619 6.03 8.18 37.27
CA LEU A 619 4.59 7.87 37.20
C LEU A 619 3.83 8.87 36.30
N GLN A 620 4.23 10.15 36.30
CA GLN A 620 3.69 11.15 35.37
C GLN A 620 4.08 10.83 33.93
N ASP A 621 5.35 10.52 33.67
CA ASP A 621 5.85 10.15 32.34
C ASP A 621 5.12 8.89 31.80
N ALA A 622 4.89 7.88 32.65
CA ALA A 622 4.13 6.68 32.30
C ALA A 622 2.65 6.97 32.02
N THR A 623 2.01 7.81 32.84
CA THR A 623 0.62 8.24 32.63
C THR A 623 0.46 8.90 31.25
N GLU A 624 1.40 9.80 30.91
CA GLU A 624 1.43 10.52 29.65
C GLU A 624 1.73 9.61 28.46
N HIS A 625 2.68 8.66 28.60
CA HIS A 625 3.00 7.67 27.57
C HIS A 625 1.76 6.87 27.15
N TYR A 626 1.05 6.27 28.12
CA TYR A 626 -0.15 5.48 27.84
C TYR A 626 -1.32 6.34 27.35
N ARG A 627 -1.42 7.59 27.81
CA ARG A 627 -2.41 8.55 27.32
C ARG A 627 -2.15 8.94 25.86
N ALA A 628 -0.90 9.24 25.50
CA ALA A 628 -0.51 9.59 24.14
C ALA A 628 -0.82 8.45 23.17
N LYS A 629 -0.47 7.19 23.53
CA LYS A 629 -0.81 5.99 22.73
C LYS A 629 -2.32 5.74 22.58
N SER A 630 -3.14 6.23 23.51
CA SER A 630 -4.60 6.14 23.37
C SER A 630 -5.20 7.17 22.39
N ILE A 631 -4.45 8.25 22.06
CA ILE A 631 -4.92 9.41 21.27
C ILE A 631 -4.24 9.51 19.90
N SER A 632 -2.98 9.09 19.75
CA SER A 632 -2.23 9.17 18.48
C SER A 632 -2.94 8.45 17.32
N ASP A 633 -3.66 7.38 17.61
CA ASP A 633 -4.31 6.53 16.62
C ASP A 633 -5.72 7.03 16.21
N SER A 634 -6.12 8.24 16.64
CA SER A 634 -7.32 8.92 16.14
C SER A 634 -7.04 10.04 15.15
N VAL A 635 -5.82 10.59 15.13
CA VAL A 635 -5.44 11.71 14.24
C VAL A 635 -4.87 11.20 12.92
N GLN A 636 -4.14 10.07 12.95
CA GLN A 636 -3.62 9.44 11.72
C GLN A 636 -4.69 8.72 10.88
N ALA A 637 -5.89 8.49 11.41
CA ALA A 637 -7.01 7.91 10.66
C ALA A 637 -7.69 8.89 9.69
N GLU A 638 -7.52 10.19 9.90
CA GLU A 638 -8.06 11.23 8.99
C GLU A 638 -7.02 11.68 7.95
N GLU A 639 -5.71 11.62 8.26
CA GLU A 639 -4.64 12.03 7.34
C GLU A 639 -4.11 10.88 6.44
N ALA A 640 -4.32 9.61 6.80
CA ALA A 640 -3.87 8.46 5.99
C ALA A 640 -4.87 8.00 4.90
N ALA A 641 -6.03 8.65 4.78
CA ALA A 641 -7.05 8.31 3.78
C ALA A 641 -6.80 8.92 2.39
N GLU A 642 -5.86 9.88 2.25
CA GLU A 642 -5.60 10.55 0.97
C GLU A 642 -4.33 10.06 0.24
N ASP A 643 -3.40 9.36 0.89
CA ASP A 643 -2.15 8.92 0.27
C ASP A 643 -1.89 7.42 0.50
N GLN A 644 -2.53 6.55 -0.30
CA GLN A 644 -2.00 5.21 -0.66
C GLN A 644 -2.84 4.48 -1.73
N LEU A 645 -2.64 4.87 -2.99
CA LEU A 645 -2.84 4.03 -4.16
C LEU A 645 -1.47 3.47 -4.58
N THR A 646 -0.89 2.55 -3.80
CA THR A 646 0.16 1.63 -4.30
C THR A 646 0.22 0.36 -3.45
N ASP A 647 0.14 -0.77 -4.15
CA ASP A 647 0.24 -2.13 -3.62
C ASP A 647 1.50 -2.34 -2.74
N THR A 648 1.31 -2.56 -1.44
CA THR A 648 2.19 -3.47 -0.69
C THR A 648 1.46 -4.03 0.54
N LEU A 649 1.17 -5.33 0.49
CA LEU A 649 0.68 -6.14 1.60
C LEU A 649 1.73 -6.24 2.72
N HIS A 650 1.78 -5.25 3.60
CA HIS A 650 2.22 -5.46 4.98
C HIS A 650 1.06 -5.07 5.88
N GLN A 651 0.49 -6.07 6.57
CA GLN A 651 -0.55 -5.89 7.58
C GLN A 651 -0.02 -5.00 8.71
N GLN A 652 -0.18 -3.69 8.60
CA GLN A 652 -0.30 -2.83 9.77
C GLN A 652 -1.77 -2.90 10.19
N GLN A 653 -2.05 -3.87 11.07
CA GLN A 653 -3.36 -3.98 11.73
C GLN A 653 -3.60 -2.70 12.52
N GLU A 654 -4.71 -2.01 12.24
CA GLU A 654 -5.26 -1.03 13.16
C GLU A 654 -5.33 -1.65 14.57
N PRO A 655 -4.87 -0.96 15.63
CA PRO A 655 -5.01 -1.47 16.98
C PRO A 655 -6.50 -1.62 17.30
N SER A 656 -6.90 -2.85 17.63
CA SER A 656 -8.27 -3.19 17.97
C SER A 656 -8.84 -2.25 19.04
N THR A 657 -10.16 -2.03 19.03
CA THR A 657 -10.86 -1.24 20.05
C THR A 657 -10.47 -1.65 21.48
N GLU A 658 -10.16 -2.93 21.69
CA GLU A 658 -9.69 -3.49 22.95
C GLU A 658 -8.30 -2.97 23.38
N LYS A 659 -7.34 -2.82 22.46
CA LYS A 659 -5.99 -2.31 22.77
C LYS A 659 -6.03 -0.83 23.17
N LYS A 660 -6.92 -0.03 22.55
CA LYS A 660 -7.19 1.38 22.94
C LYS A 660 -7.80 1.48 24.35
N ILE A 661 -8.75 0.61 24.67
CA ILE A 661 -9.32 0.52 26.03
C ILE A 661 -8.23 0.17 27.04
N TRP A 662 -7.39 -0.83 26.74
CA TRP A 662 -6.29 -1.24 27.60
C TRP A 662 -5.29 -0.11 27.88
N TYR A 663 -4.87 0.66 26.86
CA TYR A 663 -4.02 1.84 27.05
C TYR A 663 -4.66 2.89 27.95
N THR A 664 -5.97 3.10 27.80
CA THR A 664 -6.75 4.02 28.64
C THR A 664 -6.76 3.56 30.10
N GLU A 665 -6.99 2.27 30.34
CA GLU A 665 -6.98 1.68 31.69
C GLU A 665 -5.58 1.70 32.32
N CYS A 666 -4.51 1.48 31.55
CA CYS A 666 -3.14 1.64 32.02
C CYS A 666 -2.84 3.11 32.40
N SER A 667 -3.23 4.07 31.56
CA SER A 667 -3.08 5.50 31.89
C SER A 667 -3.80 5.87 33.19
N LYS A 668 -5.03 5.36 33.39
CA LYS A 668 -5.76 5.52 34.66
C LYS A 668 -5.02 4.90 35.84
N LEU A 669 -4.47 3.69 35.69
CA LEU A 669 -3.70 3.03 36.75
C LEU A 669 -2.47 3.83 37.17
N PHE A 670 -1.65 4.28 36.21
CA PHE A 670 -0.44 5.06 36.53
C PHE A 670 -0.78 6.42 37.15
N ARG A 671 -1.90 7.02 36.76
CA ARG A 671 -2.45 8.20 37.44
C ARG A 671 -2.85 7.88 38.88
N THR A 672 -3.54 6.76 39.10
CA THR A 672 -3.90 6.28 40.45
C THR A 672 -2.65 6.05 41.32
N PHE A 673 -1.60 5.43 40.78
CA PHE A 673 -0.31 5.30 41.46
C PHE A 673 0.29 6.66 41.86
N GLY A 674 0.24 7.65 40.96
CA GLY A 674 0.67 9.02 41.28
C GLY A 674 -0.11 9.61 42.46
N LEU A 675 -1.43 9.41 42.49
CA LEU A 675 -2.28 9.84 43.60
C LEU A 675 -1.96 9.10 44.91
N TRP A 676 -1.68 7.80 44.85
CA TRP A 676 -1.31 7.02 46.03
C TRP A 676 0.02 7.45 46.63
N LEU A 677 0.99 7.82 45.80
CA LEU A 677 2.29 8.31 46.23
C LEU A 677 2.20 9.69 46.90
N GLU A 678 1.22 10.51 46.53
CA GLU A 678 1.12 11.91 46.96
C GLU A 678 0.14 12.16 48.11
N GLU A 679 -0.72 11.19 48.46
CA GLU A 679 -1.81 11.37 49.43
C GLU A 679 -1.42 10.84 50.83
N PRO A 680 -1.01 11.71 51.77
CA PRO A 680 -0.53 11.26 53.09
C PRO A 680 -1.64 10.63 53.93
N ARG A 681 -2.91 11.00 53.67
CA ARG A 681 -4.07 10.45 54.37
C ARG A 681 -4.22 8.94 54.18
N LEU A 682 -3.64 8.36 53.12
CA LEU A 682 -3.63 6.91 52.93
C LEU A 682 -2.90 6.16 54.05
N HIS A 683 -1.97 6.84 54.73
CA HIS A 683 -1.24 6.30 55.87
C HIS A 683 -1.93 6.53 57.21
N GLU A 684 -3.06 7.26 57.28
CA GLU A 684 -3.75 7.49 58.55
C GLU A 684 -4.55 6.27 59.04
N PRO A 685 -4.60 6.00 60.37
CA PRO A 685 -5.45 4.95 60.93
C PRO A 685 -6.95 5.15 60.69
N SER A 686 -7.37 6.41 60.53
CA SER A 686 -8.76 6.86 60.33
C SER A 686 -9.25 6.80 58.87
N LEU A 687 -8.45 6.25 57.95
CA LEU A 687 -8.79 6.21 56.53
C LEU A 687 -10.11 5.46 56.27
N PHE A 688 -11.10 6.16 55.71
CA PHE A 688 -12.36 5.57 55.25
C PHE A 688 -12.38 5.41 53.73
N LEU A 689 -12.05 4.21 53.24
CA LEU A 689 -11.87 3.91 51.81
C LEU A 689 -13.08 4.26 50.92
N PRO A 690 -14.36 4.05 51.33
CA PRO A 690 -15.51 4.38 50.49
C PRO A 690 -15.70 5.88 50.22
N ALA A 691 -15.10 6.77 51.03
CA ALA A 691 -15.17 8.21 50.81
C ALA A 691 -14.09 8.75 49.85
N LEU A 692 -13.18 7.89 49.37
CA LEU A 692 -12.16 8.31 48.40
C LEU A 692 -12.79 8.52 47.00
N PRO A 693 -12.36 9.56 46.26
CA PRO A 693 -12.79 9.75 44.88
C PRO A 693 -12.48 8.53 43.98
N PRO A 694 -13.27 8.25 42.93
CA PRO A 694 -13.11 7.05 42.08
C PRO A 694 -11.71 6.86 41.48
N GLN A 695 -11.02 7.97 41.18
CA GLN A 695 -9.64 8.00 40.66
C GLN A 695 -8.60 7.35 41.59
N TYR A 696 -8.90 7.14 42.87
CA TYR A 696 -8.05 6.42 43.82
C TYR A 696 -8.20 4.89 43.72
N ASN A 697 -9.14 4.37 42.91
CA ASN A 697 -9.43 2.94 42.76
C ASN A 697 -9.49 2.22 44.13
N SER A 698 -10.50 2.60 44.93
CA SER A 698 -10.68 2.13 46.31
C SER A 698 -10.72 0.60 46.44
N ASN A 699 -11.17 -0.12 45.41
CA ASN A 699 -11.20 -1.57 45.38
C ASN A 699 -9.79 -2.19 45.38
N LYS A 700 -8.92 -1.79 44.44
CA LYS A 700 -7.53 -2.29 44.39
C LYS A 700 -6.71 -1.81 45.59
N LEU A 701 -6.96 -0.58 46.06
CA LEU A 701 -6.36 -0.06 47.28
C LEU A 701 -6.77 -0.90 48.51
N ALA A 702 -8.06 -1.23 48.66
CA ALA A 702 -8.54 -2.08 49.74
C ALA A 702 -7.88 -3.47 49.72
N ALA A 703 -7.76 -4.07 48.53
CA ALA A 703 -7.12 -5.37 48.35
C ALA A 703 -5.64 -5.35 48.79
N LEU A 704 -4.87 -4.33 48.38
CA LEU A 704 -3.47 -4.16 48.83
C LEU A 704 -3.37 -3.99 50.35
N LEU A 705 -4.24 -3.17 50.95
CA LEU A 705 -4.25 -2.95 52.41
C LEU A 705 -4.61 -4.21 53.21
N GLN A 706 -5.37 -5.13 52.61
CA GLN A 706 -5.72 -6.44 53.18
C GLN A 706 -4.62 -7.49 52.95
N GLY A 707 -3.50 -7.14 52.29
CA GLY A 707 -2.39 -8.04 52.02
C GLY A 707 -2.58 -8.93 50.79
N ASN A 708 -3.49 -8.59 49.87
CA ASN A 708 -3.63 -9.31 48.61
C ASN A 708 -2.47 -8.95 47.66
N VAL A 709 -1.64 -9.95 47.33
CA VAL A 709 -0.46 -9.83 46.47
C VAL A 709 -0.64 -10.43 45.07
N THR A 710 -1.89 -10.75 44.68
CA THR A 710 -2.19 -11.35 43.37
C THR A 710 -1.75 -10.38 42.24
N PRO A 711 -0.92 -10.81 41.28
CA PRO A 711 -0.46 -9.94 40.19
C PRO A 711 -1.63 -9.42 39.35
N TRP A 712 -1.59 -8.14 38.98
CA TRP A 712 -2.63 -7.52 38.14
C TRP A 712 -2.34 -7.72 36.65
N PHE A 713 -2.49 -8.96 36.18
CA PHE A 713 -2.23 -9.34 34.79
C PHE A 713 -3.07 -8.57 33.76
N GLU A 714 -4.22 -8.01 34.15
CA GLU A 714 -5.07 -7.19 33.27
C GLU A 714 -4.39 -5.89 32.78
N TYR A 715 -3.34 -5.43 33.46
CA TYR A 715 -2.56 -4.26 33.04
C TYR A 715 -1.23 -4.63 32.38
N MET A 716 -0.93 -5.92 32.21
CA MET A 716 0.28 -6.38 31.52
C MET A 716 -0.02 -6.61 30.05
N ASP A 717 0.85 -6.12 29.16
CA ASP A 717 0.72 -6.35 27.72
C ASP A 717 1.20 -7.77 27.36
N TYR A 718 0.36 -8.77 27.65
CA TYR A 718 0.67 -10.16 27.30
C TYR A 718 0.76 -10.36 25.78
N THR A 719 -0.02 -9.60 25.01
CA THR A 719 0.01 -9.65 23.55
C THR A 719 1.38 -9.26 23.02
N LYS A 720 1.99 -8.19 23.53
CA LYS A 720 3.36 -7.82 23.17
C LYS A 720 4.36 -8.93 23.50
N VAL A 721 4.27 -9.57 24.67
CA VAL A 721 5.15 -10.71 25.01
C VAL A 721 5.01 -11.85 23.99
N ARG A 722 3.78 -12.14 23.56
CA ARG A 722 3.48 -13.15 22.54
C ARG A 722 3.97 -12.75 21.15
N GLU A 723 3.83 -11.48 20.78
CA GLU A 723 4.34 -10.91 19.51
C GLU A 723 5.87 -11.04 19.46
N ASP A 724 6.56 -10.64 20.52
CA ASP A 724 8.02 -10.75 20.64
C ASP A 724 8.47 -12.22 20.55
N GLN A 725 7.76 -13.14 21.22
CA GLN A 725 7.99 -14.60 21.14
C GLN A 725 7.81 -15.16 19.73
N CYS A 726 6.72 -14.78 19.07
CA CYS A 726 6.45 -15.21 17.71
C CYS A 726 7.46 -14.62 16.72
N ALA A 727 7.87 -13.37 16.89
CA ALA A 727 8.88 -12.72 16.07
C ALA A 727 10.24 -13.42 16.19
N ALA A 728 10.67 -13.74 17.42
CA ALA A 728 11.88 -14.52 17.67
C ALA A 728 11.83 -15.91 17.00
N LEU A 729 10.68 -16.59 17.07
CA LEU A 729 10.48 -17.89 16.40
C LEU A 729 10.53 -17.75 14.88
N GLN A 730 9.87 -16.75 14.30
CA GLN A 730 9.90 -16.49 12.86
C GLN A 730 11.31 -16.13 12.38
N GLU A 731 12.04 -15.31 13.14
CA GLU A 731 13.44 -14.97 12.86
C GLU A 731 14.32 -16.22 12.85
N TRP A 732 14.10 -17.14 13.79
CA TRP A 732 14.77 -18.43 13.84
C TRP A 732 14.48 -19.26 12.57
N GLU A 733 13.21 -19.42 12.18
CA GLU A 733 12.81 -20.18 11.00
C GLU A 733 13.36 -19.57 9.69
N VAL A 734 13.32 -18.24 9.54
CA VAL A 734 13.86 -17.52 8.37
C VAL A 734 15.37 -17.75 8.23
N THR A 735 16.10 -17.72 9.34
CA THR A 735 17.55 -17.91 9.37
C THR A 735 17.97 -19.31 8.94
N HIS A 736 17.08 -20.28 9.11
CA HIS A 736 17.29 -21.67 8.72
C HIS A 736 16.58 -22.03 7.41
N PHE A 737 16.12 -21.03 6.65
CA PHE A 737 15.44 -21.20 5.36
C PHE A 737 14.19 -22.09 5.44
N ARG A 738 13.44 -22.01 6.55
CA ARG A 738 12.25 -22.85 6.81
C ARG A 738 10.93 -22.16 6.45
N THR A 739 10.98 -20.86 6.20
CA THR A 739 9.85 -20.06 5.74
C THR A 739 9.91 -19.93 4.22
N GLU A 740 8.76 -19.99 3.54
CA GLU A 740 8.70 -19.74 2.10
C GLU A 740 9.18 -18.31 1.79
N ASP A 741 10.19 -18.19 0.91
CA ASP A 741 10.58 -16.89 0.38
C ASP A 741 9.43 -16.40 -0.50
N HIS A 742 8.65 -15.42 0.00
CA HIS A 742 7.55 -14.79 -0.74
C HIS A 742 7.99 -14.15 -2.08
N ARG A 743 9.29 -14.18 -2.42
CA ARG A 743 9.85 -13.82 -3.73
C ARG A 743 9.71 -14.92 -4.78
N LEU A 744 9.48 -16.18 -4.39
CA LEU A 744 9.12 -17.28 -5.29
C LEU A 744 7.60 -17.27 -5.55
N LYS A 745 7.05 -16.10 -5.93
CA LYS A 745 5.69 -16.05 -6.48
C LYS A 745 5.72 -16.79 -7.81
N VAL A 746 4.97 -17.88 -7.88
CA VAL A 746 4.55 -18.49 -9.15
C VAL A 746 4.09 -17.36 -10.08
N PRO A 747 4.55 -17.30 -11.34
CA PRO A 747 4.02 -16.34 -12.29
C PRO A 747 2.49 -16.43 -12.29
N VAL A 748 1.84 -15.27 -12.18
CA VAL A 748 0.38 -15.03 -11.98
C VAL A 748 -0.54 -15.65 -13.07
N LEU A 749 -0.01 -16.53 -13.92
CA LEU A 749 -0.74 -17.32 -14.91
C LEU A 749 -1.07 -18.76 -14.46
N ALA A 750 -0.49 -19.25 -13.34
CA ALA A 750 -0.81 -20.56 -12.80
C ALA A 750 -1.45 -20.45 -11.40
N ASN A 751 -2.77 -20.27 -11.37
CA ASN A 751 -3.55 -20.75 -10.23
C ASN A 751 -3.54 -22.28 -10.28
N ALA A 752 -2.52 -22.88 -9.64
CA ALA A 752 -2.32 -24.34 -9.59
C ALA A 752 -3.28 -25.06 -8.61
N GLU A 753 -4.14 -24.33 -7.91
CA GLU A 753 -5.28 -24.88 -7.18
C GLU A 753 -6.60 -24.41 -7.79
N ASP A 754 -7.07 -25.18 -8.78
CA ASP A 754 -8.50 -25.39 -9.03
C ASP A 754 -8.65 -26.60 -9.95
N SER A 755 -8.93 -27.75 -9.34
CA SER A 755 -9.45 -28.94 -10.03
C SER A 755 -10.89 -28.77 -10.52
N THR A 756 -11.36 -27.54 -10.74
CA THR A 756 -12.77 -27.26 -11.00
C THR A 756 -13.06 -26.96 -12.46
N GLU A 757 -14.18 -27.52 -12.93
CA GLU A 757 -14.82 -27.34 -14.25
C GLU A 757 -14.70 -25.91 -14.83
N PRO A 758 -14.67 -25.76 -16.17
CA PRO A 758 -14.46 -24.48 -16.87
C PRO A 758 -15.31 -23.33 -16.34
N ASP A 759 -16.53 -23.67 -15.92
CA ASP A 759 -17.61 -22.83 -15.42
C ASP A 759 -17.20 -22.13 -14.12
N LYS A 760 -16.55 -22.87 -13.21
CA LYS A 760 -16.07 -22.37 -11.92
C LYS A 760 -14.82 -21.50 -12.08
N ARG A 761 -13.96 -21.83 -13.06
CA ARG A 761 -12.81 -20.98 -13.42
C ARG A 761 -13.26 -19.63 -13.96
N ILE A 762 -14.33 -19.59 -14.78
CA ILE A 762 -14.94 -18.34 -15.26
C ILE A 762 -15.52 -17.55 -14.08
N LEU A 763 -16.25 -18.21 -13.17
CA LEU A 763 -16.78 -17.58 -11.96
C LEU A 763 -15.69 -17.01 -11.04
N LYS A 764 -14.59 -17.74 -10.80
CA LYS A 764 -13.48 -17.27 -9.95
C LYS A 764 -12.73 -16.10 -10.57
N ARG A 765 -12.60 -16.07 -11.91
CA ARG A 765 -12.02 -14.94 -12.65
C ARG A 765 -12.94 -13.71 -12.68
N LEU A 766 -14.25 -13.92 -12.58
CA LEU A 766 -15.22 -12.84 -12.33
C LEU A 766 -15.19 -12.35 -10.87
N GLN A 767 -14.83 -13.23 -9.92
CA GLN A 767 -14.66 -12.91 -8.49
C GLN A 767 -13.29 -12.28 -8.14
N SER A 768 -12.30 -12.32 -9.04
CA SER A 768 -11.02 -11.64 -8.87
C SER A 768 -11.05 -10.16 -9.25
N TYR A 769 -12.17 -9.66 -9.79
CA TYR A 769 -12.50 -8.23 -9.75
C TYR A 769 -12.96 -7.87 -8.33
N ASP A 770 -12.86 -6.59 -7.94
CA ASP A 770 -13.25 -6.14 -6.60
C ASP A 770 -14.57 -6.77 -6.16
N SER A 771 -14.55 -7.45 -5.01
CA SER A 771 -15.77 -8.01 -4.43
C SER A 771 -16.75 -6.86 -4.24
N PRO A 772 -17.98 -6.92 -4.78
CA PRO A 772 -18.96 -5.88 -4.55
C PRO A 772 -19.12 -5.69 -3.05
N VAL A 773 -18.96 -4.43 -2.61
CA VAL A 773 -19.14 -4.00 -1.21
C VAL A 773 -20.37 -4.70 -0.62
N PRO A 774 -20.30 -5.27 0.60
CA PRO A 774 -21.45 -5.93 1.22
C PRO A 774 -22.67 -5.01 1.13
N PRO A 775 -23.86 -5.54 0.79
CA PRO A 775 -25.03 -4.69 0.60
C PRO A 775 -25.22 -3.86 1.87
N PRO A 776 -25.23 -2.51 1.75
CA PRO A 776 -25.66 -1.66 2.86
C PRO A 776 -27.01 -2.20 3.36
N PRO A 777 -27.29 -2.14 4.67
CA PRO A 777 -28.59 -2.56 5.19
C PRO A 777 -29.68 -1.97 4.30
N LEU A 778 -30.49 -2.84 3.68
CA LEU A 778 -31.44 -2.49 2.62
C LEU A 778 -32.45 -1.48 3.17
N ARG A 779 -32.09 -0.21 3.09
CA ARG A 779 -33.04 0.88 3.09
C ARG A 779 -33.73 0.78 1.74
N PRO A 780 -35.07 0.75 1.68
CA PRO A 780 -35.79 0.70 0.42
C PRO A 780 -35.23 1.78 -0.50
N VAL A 781 -34.63 1.34 -1.62
CA VAL A 781 -34.05 2.22 -2.62
C VAL A 781 -35.19 3.05 -3.16
N LYS A 782 -35.28 4.31 -2.72
CA LYS A 782 -36.11 5.28 -3.41
C LYS A 782 -35.57 5.35 -4.83
N PRO A 783 -36.42 5.17 -5.86
CA PRO A 783 -35.97 5.22 -7.24
C PRO A 783 -35.27 6.57 -7.46
N VAL A 784 -34.04 6.51 -8.00
CA VAL A 784 -33.17 7.68 -8.22
C VAL A 784 -33.81 8.67 -9.21
N MET A 785 -34.73 8.19 -10.04
CA MET A 785 -35.50 8.97 -11.00
C MET A 785 -37.00 8.64 -10.87
N PRO A 786 -37.90 9.63 -11.04
CA PRO A 786 -39.33 9.36 -11.12
C PRO A 786 -39.67 8.41 -12.28
N VAL A 787 -40.67 7.56 -12.10
CA VAL A 787 -41.15 6.66 -13.16
C VAL A 787 -41.93 7.47 -14.20
N VAL A 788 -41.53 7.37 -15.47
CA VAL A 788 -42.24 7.97 -16.59
C VAL A 788 -43.20 6.94 -17.17
N THR A 789 -44.49 7.27 -17.24
CA THR A 789 -45.52 6.40 -17.83
C THR A 789 -45.93 6.90 -19.21
N ASN A 790 -46.43 6.02 -20.07
CA ASN A 790 -46.95 6.41 -21.39
C ASN A 790 -48.15 7.38 -21.28
N GLU A 791 -48.95 7.25 -20.22
CA GLU A 791 -50.05 8.18 -19.92
C GLU A 791 -49.54 9.59 -19.59
N MET A 792 -48.44 9.68 -18.83
CA MET A 792 -47.76 10.95 -18.56
C MET A 792 -47.29 11.59 -19.88
N LEU A 793 -46.60 10.84 -20.74
CA LEU A 793 -46.07 11.36 -22.02
C LEU A 793 -47.16 11.89 -22.97
N CYS A 794 -48.40 11.41 -22.84
CA CYS A 794 -49.52 11.89 -23.65
C CYS A 794 -50.22 13.13 -23.06
N ASN A 795 -49.80 13.66 -21.91
CA ASN A 795 -50.42 14.79 -21.23
C ASN A 795 -49.44 15.95 -20.99
N ARG A 796 -49.62 17.05 -21.72
CA ARG A 796 -48.75 18.25 -21.66
C ARG A 796 -48.57 18.82 -20.25
N GLY A 797 -49.62 18.85 -19.43
CA GLY A 797 -49.55 19.44 -18.09
C GLY A 797 -48.72 18.57 -17.15
N THR A 798 -48.96 17.26 -17.21
CA THR A 798 -48.29 16.28 -16.34
C THR A 798 -46.79 16.17 -16.65
N VAL A 799 -46.39 16.26 -17.93
CA VAL A 799 -44.97 16.27 -18.32
C VAL A 799 -44.26 17.52 -17.82
N LEU A 800 -44.84 18.70 -18.04
CA LEU A 800 -44.25 19.97 -17.60
C LEU A 800 -44.12 20.04 -16.07
N ASP A 801 -45.16 19.64 -15.33
CA ASP A 801 -45.13 19.61 -13.87
C ASP A 801 -44.07 18.64 -13.34
N SER A 802 -43.90 17.49 -14.00
CA SER A 802 -42.88 16.52 -13.62
C SER A 802 -41.47 17.02 -13.87
N LEU A 803 -41.21 17.76 -14.96
CA LEU A 803 -39.89 18.27 -15.31
C LEU A 803 -39.54 19.59 -14.59
N LYS A 804 -40.54 20.29 -14.03
CA LYS A 804 -40.38 21.60 -13.39
C LYS A 804 -39.26 21.65 -12.34
N THR A 805 -39.21 20.66 -11.45
CA THR A 805 -38.18 20.59 -10.40
C THR A 805 -36.79 20.34 -10.99
N SER A 806 -36.71 19.53 -12.05
CA SER A 806 -35.45 19.24 -12.73
C SER A 806 -34.90 20.47 -13.46
N PHE A 807 -35.75 21.19 -14.20
CA PHE A 807 -35.37 22.46 -14.81
C PHE A 807 -34.95 23.50 -13.77
N LYS A 808 -35.72 23.64 -12.68
CA LYS A 808 -35.35 24.55 -11.59
C LYS A 808 -33.97 24.22 -10.99
N THR A 809 -33.71 22.94 -10.72
CA THR A 809 -32.43 22.49 -10.15
C THR A 809 -31.25 22.82 -11.07
N LEU A 810 -31.43 22.63 -12.38
CA LEU A 810 -30.41 22.97 -13.38
C LEU A 810 -30.14 24.48 -13.42
N LEU A 811 -31.20 25.29 -13.46
CA LEU A 811 -31.09 26.76 -13.54
C LEU A 811 -30.53 27.38 -12.25
N ASP A 812 -30.97 26.91 -11.08
CA ASP A 812 -30.44 27.36 -9.78
C ASP A 812 -28.92 27.07 -9.69
N TYR A 813 -28.46 25.94 -10.25
CA TYR A 813 -27.03 25.60 -10.28
C TYR A 813 -26.24 26.46 -11.28
N ALA A 814 -26.78 26.70 -12.47
CA ALA A 814 -26.16 27.59 -13.46
C ALA A 814 -26.00 29.02 -12.90
N LEU A 815 -27.00 29.51 -12.16
CA LEU A 815 -26.93 30.79 -11.45
C LEU A 815 -25.84 30.79 -10.37
N SER A 816 -25.77 29.74 -9.54
CA SER A 816 -24.72 29.61 -8.52
C SER A 816 -23.32 29.58 -9.14
N TYR A 817 -23.16 28.90 -10.28
CA TYR A 817 -21.89 28.88 -11.02
C TYR A 817 -21.49 30.27 -11.51
N SER A 818 -22.44 31.02 -12.10
CA SER A 818 -22.23 32.41 -12.52
C SER A 818 -21.78 33.29 -11.34
N LEU A 819 -22.43 33.15 -10.17
CA LEU A 819 -22.07 33.88 -8.96
C LEU A 819 -20.64 33.54 -8.49
N HIS A 820 -20.26 32.27 -8.45
CA HIS A 820 -18.91 31.86 -8.05
C HIS A 820 -17.83 32.41 -8.98
N VAL A 821 -18.08 32.43 -10.30
CA VAL A 821 -17.14 33.01 -11.27
C VAL A 821 -17.01 34.52 -11.06
N SER A 822 -18.12 35.20 -10.73
CA SER A 822 -18.10 36.64 -10.39
C SER A 822 -17.33 36.91 -9.09
N GLU A 823 -17.57 36.14 -8.03
CA GLU A 823 -16.84 36.25 -6.74
C GLU A 823 -15.34 36.01 -6.93
N HIS A 824 -14.97 34.98 -7.69
CA HIS A 824 -13.57 34.67 -8.02
C HIS A 824 -12.91 35.82 -8.79
N THR A 825 -13.60 36.37 -9.80
CA THR A 825 -13.10 37.53 -10.56
C THR A 825 -12.93 38.77 -9.66
N ALA A 826 -13.85 38.99 -8.72
CA ALA A 826 -13.75 40.10 -7.77
C ALA A 826 -12.55 39.96 -6.81
N LEU A 827 -12.25 38.74 -6.34
CA LEU A 827 -11.06 38.47 -5.51
C LEU A 827 -9.77 38.73 -6.27
N ASP A 828 -9.70 38.39 -7.57
CA ASP A 828 -8.53 38.70 -8.39
C ASP A 828 -8.37 40.20 -8.66
N CYS A 829 -9.45 40.92 -8.96
CA CYS A 829 -9.41 42.38 -9.07
C CYS A 829 -8.91 43.02 -7.76
N ASN A 830 -9.43 42.57 -6.61
CA ASN A 830 -9.02 43.06 -5.30
C ASN A 830 -7.53 42.77 -5.01
N PHE A 831 -7.03 41.59 -5.39
CA PHE A 831 -5.61 41.27 -5.28
C PHE A 831 -4.73 42.20 -6.12
N LEU A 832 -5.13 42.48 -7.38
CA LEU A 832 -4.42 43.42 -8.25
C LEU A 832 -4.38 44.84 -7.68
N GLU A 833 -5.37 45.24 -6.89
CA GLU A 833 -5.40 46.53 -6.19
C GLU A 833 -4.52 46.57 -4.92
N LEU A 834 -4.40 45.45 -4.21
CA LEU A 834 -3.63 45.36 -2.96
C LEU A 834 -2.12 45.23 -3.19
N VAL A 835 -1.70 44.49 -4.22
CA VAL A 835 -0.28 44.20 -4.50
C VAL A 835 0.59 45.47 -4.64
N PRO A 836 0.17 46.53 -5.38
CA PRO A 836 0.94 47.77 -5.46
C PRO A 836 1.14 48.49 -4.12
N GLN A 837 0.29 48.20 -3.13
CA GLN A 837 0.30 48.84 -1.81
C GLN A 837 1.09 48.04 -0.76
N LEU A 838 1.69 46.89 -1.14
CA LEU A 838 2.43 46.03 -0.23
C LEU A 838 3.68 46.72 0.34
N TYR A 839 4.32 47.60 -0.43
CA TYR A 839 5.48 48.36 0.00
C TYR A 839 5.14 49.84 0.09
N ARG A 840 5.64 50.49 1.14
CA ARG A 840 5.56 51.94 1.31
C ARG A 840 6.94 52.50 1.64
N ASP A 841 7.23 53.69 1.15
CA ASP A 841 8.47 54.38 1.49
C ASP A 841 8.37 54.95 2.91
N VAL A 842 9.36 54.63 3.74
CA VAL A 842 9.49 55.12 5.12
C VAL A 842 10.83 55.85 5.22
N GLU A 843 10.78 57.11 5.63
CA GLU A 843 12.00 57.91 5.84
C GLU A 843 12.70 57.49 7.15
N LEU A 844 13.97 57.13 7.04
CA LEU A 844 14.84 56.67 8.11
C LEU A 844 16.00 57.65 8.27
N GLU A 845 16.26 58.11 9.50
CA GLU A 845 17.44 58.91 9.82
C GLU A 845 18.52 58.02 10.46
N VAL A 846 19.64 57.82 9.76
CA VAL A 846 20.79 57.05 10.20
C VAL A 846 21.90 58.00 10.62
N VAL A 847 22.43 57.84 11.84
CA VAL A 847 23.55 58.66 12.33
C VAL A 847 24.85 57.85 12.29
N LEU A 848 25.72 58.18 11.34
CA LEU A 848 27.07 57.63 11.24
C LEU A 848 28.03 58.46 12.09
N HIS A 849 29.04 57.83 12.69
CA HIS A 849 30.02 58.52 13.53
C HIS A 849 31.42 58.35 12.90
N ALA A 850 32.05 59.45 12.49
CA ALA A 850 33.38 59.45 11.89
C ALA A 850 34.45 59.86 12.91
N ALA A 851 35.33 58.93 13.30
CA ALA A 851 36.43 59.18 14.24
C ALA A 851 37.70 59.66 13.50
N CYS A 852 38.56 60.40 14.21
CA CYS A 852 39.88 60.77 13.69
C CYS A 852 40.88 59.62 13.88
N ASP A 853 41.63 59.27 12.83
CA ASP A 853 42.71 58.26 12.91
C ASP A 853 43.94 58.81 13.63
N SER A 854 44.22 58.30 14.84
CA SER A 854 45.55 58.39 15.46
C SER A 854 45.83 57.13 16.29
N GLU A 855 46.87 56.39 15.92
CA GLU A 855 47.31 55.14 16.57
C GLU A 855 47.92 55.38 17.97
N PRO A 856 47.76 54.44 18.92
CA PRO A 856 48.04 54.71 20.32
C PRO A 856 49.40 54.19 20.81
N HIS A 857 50.54 54.46 20.16
CA HIS A 857 51.85 54.15 20.75
C HIS A 857 52.97 55.13 20.38
N THR A 858 53.16 56.18 21.18
CA THR A 858 54.45 56.56 21.81
C THR A 858 54.30 57.89 22.55
N ARG A 859 54.70 57.93 23.82
CA ARG A 859 54.80 59.17 24.60
C ARG A 859 55.93 60.04 24.04
N ARG A 860 55.64 61.30 23.70
CA ARG A 860 56.31 62.53 24.22
C ARG A 860 55.81 63.77 23.46
N GLY A 861 55.17 64.68 24.18
CA GLY A 861 55.12 66.11 23.83
C GLY A 861 53.91 66.60 23.03
N ASN A 862 53.08 67.38 23.71
CA ASN A 862 52.04 68.32 23.25
C ASN A 862 50.74 67.77 22.65
N ALA A 863 49.65 68.27 23.23
CA ALA A 863 48.27 67.83 23.08
C ALA A 863 47.57 68.36 21.83
N THR A 864 46.74 67.51 21.24
CA THR A 864 45.43 67.87 20.68
C THR A 864 44.46 66.74 21.03
N TYR A 865 43.55 66.99 21.98
CA TYR A 865 42.50 66.03 22.34
C TYR A 865 41.40 66.06 21.28
N CYS A 866 41.15 64.94 20.61
CA CYS A 866 39.96 64.75 19.79
C CYS A 866 38.71 64.80 20.70
N ALA A 867 37.68 65.58 20.33
CA ALA A 867 36.44 65.71 21.09
C ALA A 867 35.48 64.51 20.93
N GLY A 868 35.89 63.47 20.21
CA GLY A 868 35.07 62.32 19.84
C GLY A 868 34.67 62.33 18.36
N PRO A 869 34.09 61.23 17.85
CA PRO A 869 33.73 61.09 16.44
C PRO A 869 32.57 62.02 16.04
N ALA A 870 32.66 62.61 14.84
CA ALA A 870 31.63 63.50 14.29
C ALA A 870 30.38 62.71 13.88
N ALA A 871 29.20 63.10 14.38
CA ALA A 871 27.93 62.47 14.05
C ALA A 871 27.35 63.05 12.74
N ILE A 872 27.38 62.26 11.66
CA ILE A 872 26.80 62.56 10.34
C ILE A 872 25.42 61.93 10.27
N ARG A 873 24.37 62.74 10.09
CA ARG A 873 23.00 62.24 9.96
C ARG A 873 22.61 62.15 8.48
N LEU A 874 22.24 60.95 8.04
CA LEU A 874 21.77 60.65 6.71
C LEU A 874 20.28 60.36 6.78
N LYS A 875 19.48 61.03 5.96
CA LYS A 875 18.07 60.69 5.76
C LYS A 875 17.94 59.87 4.50
N ILE A 876 17.40 58.66 4.61
CA ILE A 876 17.22 57.72 3.51
C ILE A 876 15.76 57.25 3.49
N CYS A 877 15.16 57.10 2.31
CA CYS A 877 13.85 56.46 2.17
C CYS A 877 14.05 54.96 1.97
N GLU A 878 13.49 54.15 2.86
CA GLU A 878 13.49 52.70 2.82
C GLU A 878 12.11 52.20 2.41
N ALA A 879 12.04 51.34 1.39
CA ALA A 879 10.81 50.63 1.05
C ALA A 879 10.53 49.57 2.13
N ARG A 880 9.49 49.78 2.95
CA ARG A 880 9.09 48.86 4.02
C ARG A 880 7.76 48.19 3.67
N ARG A 881 7.64 46.91 3.99
CA ARG A 881 6.38 46.18 3.86
C ARG A 881 5.31 46.79 4.75
N ASN A 882 4.10 46.88 4.22
CA ASN A 882 2.90 47.26 4.95
C ASN A 882 2.19 45.98 5.43
N GLU A 883 2.46 45.59 6.68
CA GLU A 883 1.90 44.41 7.35
C GLU A 883 0.37 44.31 7.23
N GLY A 884 -0.34 45.44 7.21
CA GLY A 884 -1.80 45.45 7.04
C GLY A 884 -2.24 44.98 5.66
N ASN A 885 -1.54 45.43 4.60
CA ASN A 885 -1.83 45.01 3.22
C ASN A 885 -1.35 43.59 2.95
N GLU A 886 -0.27 43.15 3.60
CA GLU A 886 0.17 41.76 3.58
C GLU A 886 -0.91 40.82 4.12
N HIS A 887 -1.50 41.15 5.27
CA HIS A 887 -2.58 40.34 5.83
C HIS A 887 -3.83 40.31 4.93
N LEU A 888 -4.19 41.44 4.33
CA LEU A 888 -5.31 41.51 3.38
C LEU A 888 -5.05 40.66 2.13
N ILE A 889 -3.81 40.63 1.64
CA ILE A 889 -3.40 39.77 0.52
C ILE A 889 -3.50 38.29 0.91
N GLU A 890 -3.00 37.90 2.08
CA GLU A 890 -3.11 36.52 2.57
C GLU A 890 -4.57 36.09 2.76
N GLN A 891 -5.42 36.95 3.31
CA GLN A 891 -6.85 36.68 3.44
C GLN A 891 -7.51 36.52 2.06
N ASN A 892 -7.26 37.45 1.14
CA ASN A 892 -7.78 37.38 -0.22
C ASN A 892 -7.38 36.07 -0.92
N ARG A 893 -6.11 35.64 -0.80
CA ARG A 893 -5.64 34.39 -1.42
C ARG A 893 -6.23 33.13 -0.76
N ARG A 894 -6.50 33.15 0.56
CA ARG A 894 -7.24 32.07 1.23
C ARG A 894 -8.68 31.98 0.76
N GLU A 895 -9.36 33.12 0.62
CA GLU A 895 -10.74 33.16 0.10
C GLU A 895 -10.80 32.69 -1.35
N PHE A 896 -9.80 33.08 -2.16
CA PHE A 896 -9.64 32.64 -3.55
C PHE A 896 -9.52 31.12 -3.65
N GLU A 897 -8.59 30.51 -2.89
CA GLU A 897 -8.40 29.05 -2.87
C GLU A 897 -9.64 28.30 -2.36
N SER A 898 -10.37 28.88 -1.40
CA SER A 898 -11.61 28.31 -0.89
C SER A 898 -12.70 28.22 -1.98
N ILE A 899 -12.88 29.29 -2.77
CA ILE A 899 -13.82 29.29 -3.91
C ILE A 899 -13.37 28.31 -4.99
N LEU A 900 -12.06 28.27 -5.30
CA LEU A 900 -11.50 27.37 -6.30
C LEU A 900 -11.70 25.90 -5.91
N SER A 901 -11.39 25.54 -4.66
CA SER A 901 -11.60 24.19 -4.12
C SER A 901 -13.07 23.76 -4.20
N ARG A 902 -14.01 24.67 -3.87
CA ARG A 902 -15.45 24.42 -4.00
C ARG A 902 -15.88 24.26 -5.46
N ALA A 903 -15.30 25.03 -6.39
CA ALA A 903 -15.60 24.98 -7.81
C ALA A 903 -15.05 23.71 -8.50
N MET A 904 -13.96 23.12 -7.97
CA MET A 904 -13.40 21.85 -8.45
C MET A 904 -14.17 20.60 -8.00
N GLN A 905 -15.15 20.75 -7.11
CA GLN A 905 -16.01 19.65 -6.69
C GLN A 905 -16.94 19.20 -7.84
N PRO A 906 -17.27 17.90 -7.93
CA PRO A 906 -18.22 17.40 -8.92
C PRO A 906 -19.60 18.04 -8.71
N PRO A 907 -20.39 18.26 -9.79
CA PRO A 907 -21.74 18.79 -9.67
C PRO A 907 -22.60 17.92 -8.73
N PRO A 908 -23.49 18.53 -7.92
CA PRO A 908 -24.34 17.77 -7.02
C PRO A 908 -25.16 16.73 -7.77
N GLN A 909 -25.30 15.53 -7.18
CA GLN A 909 -26.01 14.40 -7.81
C GLN A 909 -27.42 14.77 -8.30
N LYS A 910 -28.11 15.69 -7.62
CA LYS A 910 -29.44 16.18 -8.02
C LYS A 910 -29.44 16.93 -9.35
N VAL A 911 -28.36 17.65 -9.67
CA VAL A 911 -28.19 18.33 -10.96
C VAL A 911 -28.01 17.28 -12.05
N CYS A 912 -27.11 16.31 -11.85
CA CYS A 912 -26.91 15.21 -12.80
C CYS A 912 -28.18 14.39 -13.02
N ALA A 913 -28.88 14.00 -11.96
CA ALA A 913 -30.13 13.25 -12.04
C ALA A 913 -31.23 14.06 -12.75
N SER A 914 -31.30 15.38 -12.52
CA SER A 914 -32.23 16.28 -13.21
C SER A 914 -31.94 16.35 -14.71
N SER A 915 -30.68 16.47 -15.10
CA SER A 915 -30.26 16.47 -16.51
C SER A 915 -30.62 15.17 -17.21
N VAL A 916 -30.31 14.03 -16.58
CA VAL A 916 -30.64 12.70 -17.13
C VAL A 916 -32.15 12.49 -17.20
N TYR A 917 -32.93 13.02 -16.24
CA TYR A 917 -34.39 12.92 -16.27
C TYR A 917 -35.02 13.71 -17.42
N ILE A 918 -34.57 14.95 -17.64
CA ILE A 918 -35.01 15.77 -18.78
C ILE A 918 -34.74 15.04 -20.09
N GLU A 919 -33.52 14.55 -20.28
CA GLU A 919 -33.12 13.85 -21.50
C GLU A 919 -33.87 12.52 -21.67
N HIS A 920 -34.08 11.78 -20.59
CA HIS A 920 -34.82 10.52 -20.61
C HIS A 920 -36.28 10.72 -21.05
N VAL A 921 -36.97 11.73 -20.50
CA VAL A 921 -38.35 12.06 -20.90
C VAL A 921 -38.41 12.44 -22.37
N ILE A 922 -37.46 13.24 -22.87
CA ILE A 922 -37.42 13.66 -24.28
C ILE A 922 -37.16 12.47 -25.21
N ARG A 923 -36.18 11.60 -24.90
CA ARG A 923 -35.91 10.41 -25.72
C ARG A 923 -37.07 9.42 -25.74
N LEU A 924 -37.76 9.23 -24.61
CA LEU A 924 -38.96 8.39 -24.56
C LEU A 924 -40.10 9.00 -25.39
N LEU A 925 -40.28 10.32 -25.31
CA LEU A 925 -41.28 11.04 -26.11
C LEU A 925 -41.02 10.88 -27.62
N GLU A 926 -39.77 11.02 -28.05
CA GLU A 926 -39.34 10.79 -29.44
C GLU A 926 -39.63 9.35 -29.89
N SER A 927 -39.18 8.36 -29.11
CA SER A 927 -39.33 6.94 -29.44
C SER A 927 -40.80 6.54 -29.56
N GLU A 928 -41.64 6.97 -28.61
CA GLU A 928 -43.07 6.68 -28.62
C GLU A 928 -43.80 7.38 -29.76
N PHE A 929 -43.40 8.62 -30.09
CA PHE A 929 -43.95 9.34 -31.24
C PHE A 929 -43.63 8.63 -32.56
N GLU A 930 -42.37 8.28 -32.82
CA GLU A 930 -41.97 7.59 -34.06
C GLU A 930 -42.59 6.19 -34.18
N ARG A 931 -42.73 5.47 -33.06
CA ARG A 931 -43.45 4.19 -33.00
C ARG A 931 -44.92 4.33 -33.39
N HIS A 932 -45.62 5.34 -32.86
CA HIS A 932 -47.04 5.56 -33.14
C HIS A 932 -47.31 6.17 -34.51
N LYS A 933 -46.38 6.98 -35.04
CA LYS A 933 -46.36 7.47 -36.42
C LYS A 933 -46.23 6.33 -37.43
N SER A 934 -45.38 5.35 -37.14
CA SER A 934 -45.18 4.17 -38.00
C SER A 934 -46.35 3.17 -37.97
N THR A 935 -47.07 3.10 -36.85
CA THR A 935 -48.20 2.15 -36.64
C THR A 935 -49.58 2.75 -36.98
N GLN A 936 -49.64 3.96 -37.54
CA GLN A 936 -50.87 4.68 -37.93
C GLN A 936 -51.89 4.94 -36.79
N ASN A 937 -51.46 4.97 -35.53
CA ASN A 937 -52.34 5.37 -34.42
C ASN A 937 -52.41 6.90 -34.29
N ALA A 938 -53.26 7.52 -35.11
CA ALA A 938 -53.32 8.97 -35.28
C ALA A 938 -53.61 9.76 -34.00
N ASP A 939 -54.52 9.30 -33.14
CA ASP A 939 -54.94 10.05 -31.93
C ASP A 939 -53.79 10.16 -30.90
N THR A 940 -53.06 9.07 -30.68
CA THR A 940 -51.93 9.06 -29.74
C THR A 940 -50.73 9.82 -30.30
N ALA A 941 -50.46 9.70 -31.61
CA ALA A 941 -49.41 10.46 -32.28
C ALA A 941 -49.65 11.98 -32.20
N THR A 942 -50.89 12.45 -32.35
CA THR A 942 -51.24 13.88 -32.21
C THR A 942 -51.01 14.38 -30.78
N LYS A 943 -51.35 13.59 -29.75
CA LYS A 943 -51.11 13.96 -28.34
C LYS A 943 -49.62 14.07 -28.02
N LEU A 944 -48.83 13.08 -28.44
CA LEU A 944 -47.37 13.10 -28.26
C LEU A 944 -46.72 14.27 -29.01
N HIS A 945 -47.22 14.58 -30.21
CA HIS A 945 -46.79 15.75 -30.98
C HIS A 945 -47.05 17.08 -30.25
N ASP A 946 -48.25 17.27 -29.68
CA ASP A 946 -48.59 18.47 -28.89
C ASP A 946 -47.66 18.64 -27.69
N VAL A 947 -47.31 17.54 -27.01
CA VAL A 947 -46.35 17.54 -25.89
C VAL A 947 -44.95 17.92 -26.37
N GLY A 948 -44.46 17.36 -27.48
CA GLY A 948 -43.15 17.67 -28.06
C GLY A 948 -43.02 19.14 -28.46
N VAL A 949 -44.01 19.70 -29.15
CA VAL A 949 -44.08 21.13 -29.51
C VAL A 949 -44.13 22.01 -28.25
N THR A 950 -44.91 21.62 -27.25
CA THR A 950 -45.02 22.37 -25.99
C THR A 950 -43.68 22.42 -25.25
N LEU A 951 -42.98 21.29 -25.15
CA LEU A 951 -41.66 21.24 -24.53
C LEU A 951 -40.62 22.07 -25.29
N PHE A 952 -40.63 22.01 -26.62
CA PHE A 952 -39.73 22.80 -27.47
C PHE A 952 -39.82 24.29 -27.13
N TYR A 953 -41.03 24.85 -27.16
CA TYR A 953 -41.22 26.28 -26.83
C TYR A 953 -40.98 26.58 -25.35
N HIS A 954 -41.26 25.66 -24.43
CA HIS A 954 -40.96 25.86 -23.01
C HIS A 954 -39.46 25.96 -22.77
N ILE A 955 -38.66 25.06 -23.34
CA ILE A 955 -37.19 25.06 -23.15
C ILE A 955 -36.56 26.32 -23.74
N ILE A 956 -37.07 26.83 -24.87
CA ILE A 956 -36.65 28.13 -25.42
C ILE A 956 -36.81 29.25 -24.39
N THR A 957 -37.90 29.27 -23.60
CA THR A 957 -38.09 30.29 -22.55
C THR A 957 -37.14 30.15 -21.36
N LEU A 958 -36.54 28.97 -21.17
CA LEU A 958 -35.57 28.70 -20.11
C LEU A 958 -34.13 29.03 -20.52
N TYR A 959 -33.87 29.14 -21.82
CA TYR A 959 -32.56 29.48 -22.35
C TYR A 959 -32.35 31.00 -22.30
N ASN A 960 -31.59 31.45 -21.30
CA ASN A 960 -31.16 32.84 -21.09
C ASN A 960 -29.64 32.91 -20.86
N ASP A 961 -29.10 34.13 -20.71
CA ASP A 961 -27.65 34.36 -20.54
C ASP A 961 -27.05 33.58 -19.36
N GLU A 962 -27.75 33.50 -18.23
CA GLU A 962 -27.29 32.78 -17.03
C GLU A 962 -27.21 31.27 -17.27
N SER A 963 -28.25 30.69 -17.87
CA SER A 963 -28.29 29.27 -18.23
C SER A 963 -27.29 28.90 -19.33
N ALA A 964 -26.93 29.87 -20.19
CA ALA A 964 -25.96 29.70 -21.26
C ALA A 964 -24.51 29.91 -20.77
N PHE A 965 -24.31 30.62 -19.66
CA PHE A 965 -22.98 30.87 -19.08
C PHE A 965 -22.36 29.61 -18.49
N TYR A 966 -23.17 28.72 -17.93
CA TYR A 966 -22.72 27.39 -17.50
C TYR A 966 -22.71 26.41 -18.70
N PRO A 967 -21.54 25.93 -19.16
CA PRO A 967 -21.46 25.17 -20.42
C PRO A 967 -22.32 23.89 -20.47
N PRO A 968 -22.43 23.09 -19.38
CA PRO A 968 -23.28 21.89 -19.39
C PRO A 968 -24.78 22.17 -19.53
N SER A 969 -25.30 23.23 -18.89
CA SER A 969 -26.71 23.62 -19.08
C SER A 969 -26.95 24.16 -20.49
N LYS A 970 -26.00 24.96 -21.02
CA LYS A 970 -26.03 25.39 -22.42
C LYS A 970 -26.16 24.20 -23.37
N GLN A 971 -25.24 23.24 -23.26
CA GLN A 971 -25.20 22.06 -24.12
C GLN A 971 -26.48 21.23 -24.01
N LEU A 972 -26.97 20.98 -22.79
CA LEU A 972 -28.19 20.20 -22.56
C LEU A 972 -29.41 20.88 -23.20
N LEU A 973 -29.61 22.17 -22.92
CA LEU A 973 -30.78 22.91 -23.41
C LEU A 973 -30.75 23.04 -24.94
N THR A 974 -29.59 23.33 -25.56
CA THR A 974 -29.49 23.38 -27.03
C THR A 974 -29.73 22.01 -27.66
N THR A 975 -29.19 20.93 -27.10
CA THR A 975 -29.42 19.56 -27.61
C THR A 975 -30.89 19.17 -27.51
N CYS A 976 -31.57 19.56 -26.42
CA CYS A 976 -33.01 19.32 -26.25
C CYS A 976 -33.84 20.12 -27.28
N ILE A 977 -33.49 21.39 -27.51
CA ILE A 977 -34.15 22.23 -28.53
C ILE A 977 -33.94 21.63 -29.92
N GLU A 978 -32.73 21.21 -30.26
CA GLU A 978 -32.41 20.61 -31.56
C GLU A 978 -33.17 19.30 -31.80
N THR A 979 -33.19 18.41 -30.80
CA THR A 979 -33.89 17.11 -30.89
C THR A 979 -35.40 17.33 -31.05
N LEU A 980 -36.01 18.13 -30.18
CA LEU A 980 -37.44 18.40 -30.24
C LEU A 980 -37.81 19.18 -31.51
N GLY A 981 -36.98 20.14 -31.91
CA GLY A 981 -37.15 20.93 -33.12
C GLY A 981 -37.10 20.06 -34.37
N GLN A 982 -36.17 19.11 -34.44
CA GLN A 982 -36.02 18.22 -35.59
C GLN A 982 -37.17 17.21 -35.71
N VAL A 983 -37.68 16.70 -34.59
CA VAL A 983 -38.70 15.64 -34.58
C VAL A 983 -40.12 16.21 -34.69
N PHE A 984 -40.42 17.32 -34.01
CA PHE A 984 -41.79 17.81 -33.81
C PHE A 984 -42.10 19.16 -34.47
N VAL A 985 -41.10 19.91 -34.93
CA VAL A 985 -41.31 21.27 -35.51
C VAL A 985 -40.90 21.30 -36.97
N CYS A 986 -39.76 20.72 -37.31
CA CYS A 986 -39.23 20.63 -38.67
C CYS A 986 -40.20 19.85 -39.56
N GLY A 987 -40.66 20.48 -40.64
CA GLY A 987 -41.63 19.89 -41.55
C GLY A 987 -43.09 19.94 -41.11
N ASP A 988 -43.43 20.55 -39.96
CA ASP A 988 -44.83 20.82 -39.57
C ASP A 988 -45.27 22.22 -40.05
N GLU A 989 -46.20 22.26 -41.02
CA GLU A 989 -46.80 23.51 -41.49
C GLU A 989 -47.44 24.33 -40.35
N GLY A 990 -48.03 23.67 -39.36
CA GLY A 990 -48.71 24.32 -38.24
C GLY A 990 -47.77 25.11 -37.33
N GLN A 991 -46.49 24.74 -37.24
CA GLN A 991 -45.50 25.47 -36.42
C GLN A 991 -44.69 26.50 -37.19
N CYS A 992 -44.61 26.43 -38.52
CA CYS A 992 -43.73 27.28 -39.33
C CYS A 992 -43.89 28.81 -39.04
N MET A 993 -45.12 29.31 -39.00
CA MET A 993 -45.39 30.73 -38.68
C MET A 993 -45.04 31.08 -37.23
N ARG A 994 -45.31 30.17 -36.28
CA ARG A 994 -45.03 30.37 -34.86
C ARG A 994 -43.53 30.36 -34.58
N LEU A 995 -42.79 29.48 -35.23
CA LEU A 995 -41.33 29.43 -35.16
C LEU A 995 -40.71 30.71 -35.73
N LEU A 996 -41.17 31.17 -36.91
CA LEU A 996 -40.73 32.44 -37.48
C LEU A 996 -40.92 33.62 -36.51
N GLY A 997 -42.11 33.72 -35.90
CA GLY A 997 -42.38 34.76 -34.89
C GLY A 997 -41.46 34.65 -33.67
N THR A 998 -41.15 33.43 -33.23
CA THR A 998 -40.26 33.18 -32.08
C THR A 998 -38.81 33.57 -32.40
N VAL A 999 -38.32 33.26 -33.60
CA VAL A 999 -36.98 33.64 -34.06
C VAL A 999 -36.82 35.16 -34.15
N ILE A 1000 -37.83 35.86 -34.67
CA ILE A 1000 -37.84 37.33 -34.76
C ILE A 1000 -37.85 37.97 -33.36
N GLN A 1001 -38.57 37.37 -32.39
CA GLN A 1001 -38.60 37.86 -31.01
C GLN A 1001 -37.31 37.57 -30.23
N GLN A 1002 -36.56 36.52 -30.61
CA GLN A 1002 -35.33 36.10 -29.94
C GLN A 1002 -34.17 35.94 -30.94
N PRO A 1003 -33.60 37.04 -31.46
CA PRO A 1003 -32.60 37.00 -32.53
C PRO A 1003 -31.33 36.23 -32.19
N HIS A 1004 -30.92 36.24 -30.92
CA HIS A 1004 -29.75 35.53 -30.40
C HIS A 1004 -29.86 34.00 -30.53
N LEU A 1005 -31.07 33.47 -30.68
CA LEU A 1005 -31.33 32.04 -30.91
C LEU A 1005 -31.38 31.66 -32.40
N GLY A 1006 -31.14 32.61 -33.31
CA GLY A 1006 -31.22 32.39 -34.75
C GLY A 1006 -30.43 31.18 -35.26
N GLY A 1007 -29.23 30.97 -34.71
CA GLY A 1007 -28.39 29.82 -35.06
C GLY A 1007 -28.94 28.46 -34.63
N VAL A 1008 -29.69 28.40 -33.52
CA VAL A 1008 -30.27 27.15 -32.99
C VAL A 1008 -31.65 26.87 -33.59
N LEU A 1009 -32.46 27.92 -33.79
CA LEU A 1009 -33.84 27.77 -34.29
C LEU A 1009 -33.94 27.76 -35.82
N GLY A 1010 -33.02 28.45 -36.50
CA GLY A 1010 -32.99 28.57 -37.96
C GLY A 1010 -32.98 27.23 -38.72
N PRO A 1011 -32.24 26.19 -38.29
CA PRO A 1011 -32.26 24.87 -38.93
C PRO A 1011 -33.64 24.22 -39.03
N HIS A 1012 -34.53 24.48 -38.08
CA HIS A 1012 -35.87 23.88 -38.02
C HIS A 1012 -36.93 24.68 -38.79
N PHE A 1013 -36.57 25.85 -39.33
CA PHE A 1013 -37.46 26.66 -40.16
C PHE A 1013 -37.52 26.11 -41.59
N THR A 1014 -38.63 25.44 -41.93
CA THR A 1014 -38.82 24.74 -43.22
C THR A 1014 -40.00 25.30 -44.02
N PRO A 1015 -39.90 26.52 -44.59
CA PRO A 1015 -41.03 27.19 -45.23
C PRO A 1015 -41.58 26.43 -46.45
N ALA A 1016 -40.74 25.70 -47.18
CA ALA A 1016 -41.14 24.96 -48.38
C ALA A 1016 -42.21 23.87 -48.14
N VAL A 1017 -42.39 23.41 -46.90
CA VAL A 1017 -43.42 22.43 -46.55
C VAL A 1017 -44.79 23.08 -46.38
N ALA A 1018 -44.87 24.39 -46.18
CA ALA A 1018 -46.15 25.07 -46.00
C ALA A 1018 -46.97 25.17 -47.31
N SER A 1019 -48.27 25.38 -47.17
CA SER A 1019 -49.15 25.75 -48.29
C SER A 1019 -48.75 27.10 -48.86
N THR A 1020 -49.10 27.33 -50.13
CA THR A 1020 -48.77 28.58 -50.84
C THR A 1020 -49.17 29.85 -50.05
N PRO A 1021 -50.39 29.98 -49.49
CA PRO A 1021 -50.76 31.16 -48.72
C PRO A 1021 -49.86 31.40 -47.50
N THR A 1022 -49.55 30.34 -46.75
CA THR A 1022 -48.69 30.40 -45.57
C THR A 1022 -47.24 30.72 -45.96
N PHE A 1023 -46.74 30.16 -47.05
CA PHE A 1023 -45.41 30.46 -47.61
C PHE A 1023 -45.28 31.94 -47.96
N LEU A 1024 -46.26 32.50 -48.68
CA LEU A 1024 -46.29 33.91 -49.05
C LEU A 1024 -46.38 34.81 -47.82
N GLN A 1025 -47.16 34.41 -46.81
CA GLN A 1025 -47.29 35.15 -45.56
C GLN A 1025 -45.97 35.15 -44.77
N MET A 1026 -45.29 34.01 -44.65
CA MET A 1026 -43.95 33.92 -44.02
C MET A 1026 -42.95 34.80 -44.74
N TYR A 1027 -42.89 34.71 -46.07
CA TYR A 1027 -41.98 35.50 -46.88
C TYR A 1027 -42.25 37.00 -46.74
N LYS A 1028 -43.52 37.39 -46.74
CA LYS A 1028 -43.95 38.77 -46.46
C LYS A 1028 -43.48 39.24 -45.10
N THR A 1029 -43.69 38.45 -44.03
CA THR A 1029 -43.23 38.78 -42.68
C THR A 1029 -41.71 38.96 -42.63
N VAL A 1030 -40.94 38.06 -43.25
CA VAL A 1030 -39.47 38.18 -43.32
C VAL A 1030 -39.07 39.47 -44.04
N VAL A 1031 -39.68 39.77 -45.20
CA VAL A 1031 -39.41 41.01 -45.96
C VAL A 1031 -39.77 42.27 -45.17
N GLU A 1032 -40.88 42.28 -44.44
CA GLU A 1032 -41.30 43.43 -43.62
C GLU A 1032 -40.35 43.68 -42.43
N THR A 1033 -39.72 42.63 -41.89
CA THR A 1033 -38.78 42.73 -40.77
C THR A 1033 -37.31 42.70 -41.16
N VAL A 1034 -36.98 42.51 -42.45
CA VAL A 1034 -35.62 42.15 -42.92
C VAL A 1034 -34.54 43.15 -42.52
N TYR A 1035 -34.87 44.44 -42.50
CA TYR A 1035 -33.98 45.54 -42.13
C TYR A 1035 -34.10 45.97 -40.66
N GLN A 1036 -35.00 45.34 -39.90
CA GLN A 1036 -35.18 45.57 -38.46
C GLN A 1036 -34.42 44.54 -37.61
N GLN A 1037 -33.85 43.52 -38.25
CA GLN A 1037 -33.15 42.39 -37.63
C GLN A 1037 -31.68 42.37 -38.06
N PRO A 1038 -30.77 41.71 -37.30
CA PRO A 1038 -29.39 41.53 -37.73
C PRO A 1038 -29.31 40.86 -39.11
N ALA A 1039 -28.44 41.36 -40.00
CA ALA A 1039 -28.35 40.87 -41.37
C ALA A 1039 -28.06 39.36 -41.44
N GLU A 1040 -27.25 38.82 -40.53
CA GLU A 1040 -26.98 37.39 -40.43
C GLU A 1040 -28.24 36.56 -40.17
N LEU A 1041 -29.14 37.03 -39.29
CA LEU A 1041 -30.39 36.35 -38.97
C LEU A 1041 -31.35 36.36 -40.18
N SER A 1042 -31.51 37.55 -40.78
CA SER A 1042 -32.32 37.73 -41.98
C SER A 1042 -31.82 36.84 -43.12
N PHE A 1043 -30.51 36.70 -43.27
CA PHE A 1043 -29.89 35.80 -44.26
C PHE A 1043 -30.22 34.33 -43.96
N VAL A 1044 -30.05 33.89 -42.71
CA VAL A 1044 -30.40 32.53 -42.29
C VAL A 1044 -31.85 32.21 -42.64
N LEU A 1045 -32.80 33.10 -42.32
CA LEU A 1045 -34.23 32.90 -42.62
C LEU A 1045 -34.53 32.90 -44.12
N LEU A 1046 -34.01 33.89 -44.86
CA LEU A 1046 -34.23 34.00 -46.32
C LEU A 1046 -33.63 32.80 -47.07
N SER A 1047 -32.48 32.28 -46.62
CA SER A 1047 -31.83 31.12 -47.24
C SER A 1047 -32.65 29.82 -47.16
N LYS A 1048 -33.62 29.73 -46.24
CA LYS A 1048 -34.51 28.57 -46.11
C LYS A 1048 -35.65 28.54 -47.13
N PHE A 1049 -35.91 29.64 -47.84
CA PHE A 1049 -36.92 29.69 -48.89
C PHE A 1049 -36.38 29.11 -50.20
N ASP A 1050 -36.53 27.80 -50.37
CA ASP A 1050 -36.20 27.12 -51.62
C ASP A 1050 -37.30 27.35 -52.68
N ILE A 1051 -37.11 28.42 -53.47
CA ILE A 1051 -38.08 28.87 -54.48
C ILE A 1051 -38.25 27.83 -55.59
N THR A 1052 -37.17 27.22 -56.05
CA THR A 1052 -37.23 26.21 -57.11
C THR A 1052 -38.03 24.99 -56.67
N ARG A 1053 -37.78 24.48 -55.45
CA ARG A 1053 -38.56 23.38 -54.91
C ARG A 1053 -40.03 23.77 -54.68
N TRP A 1054 -40.29 24.96 -54.16
CA TRP A 1054 -41.66 25.44 -53.94
C TRP A 1054 -42.45 25.53 -55.26
N LEU A 1055 -41.88 26.13 -56.30
CA LEU A 1055 -42.50 26.26 -57.63
C LEU A 1055 -42.86 24.89 -58.24
N VAL A 1056 -41.94 23.92 -58.17
CA VAL A 1056 -42.16 22.57 -58.73
C VAL A 1056 -43.13 21.73 -57.90
N SER A 1057 -42.97 21.74 -56.57
CA SER A 1057 -43.72 20.83 -55.67
C SER A 1057 -45.11 21.34 -55.29
N ARG A 1058 -45.31 22.66 -55.19
CA ARG A 1058 -46.59 23.27 -54.79
C ARG A 1058 -47.39 23.85 -55.96
N ARG A 1059 -46.77 24.05 -57.13
CA ARG A 1059 -47.39 24.58 -58.36
C ARG A 1059 -48.32 25.77 -58.07
N PRO A 1060 -47.79 26.86 -57.50
CA PRO A 1060 -48.59 28.04 -57.15
C PRO A 1060 -49.26 28.63 -58.39
N ARG A 1061 -50.46 29.18 -58.23
CA ARG A 1061 -51.23 29.83 -59.30
C ARG A 1061 -50.49 31.08 -59.79
N LEU A 1062 -50.76 31.49 -61.02
CA LEU A 1062 -50.21 32.72 -61.60
C LEU A 1062 -50.36 33.94 -60.66
N SER A 1063 -51.54 34.15 -60.08
CA SER A 1063 -51.77 35.27 -59.13
C SER A 1063 -50.89 35.21 -57.88
N GLU A 1064 -50.57 34.01 -57.40
CA GLU A 1064 -49.72 33.78 -56.21
C GLU A 1064 -48.24 33.99 -56.55
N ARG A 1065 -47.82 33.60 -57.75
CA ARG A 1065 -46.50 33.90 -58.32
C ARG A 1065 -46.33 35.41 -58.49
N SER A 1066 -47.33 36.12 -59.03
CA SER A 1066 -47.35 37.58 -59.13
C SER A 1066 -47.25 38.27 -57.76
N GLN A 1067 -47.97 37.76 -56.74
CA GLN A 1067 -47.86 38.27 -55.38
C GLN A 1067 -46.44 38.10 -54.80
N PHE A 1068 -45.77 36.97 -55.05
CA PHE A 1068 -44.39 36.77 -54.62
C PHE A 1068 -43.42 37.71 -55.36
N ILE A 1069 -43.61 37.91 -56.67
CA ILE A 1069 -42.84 38.90 -57.47
C ILE A 1069 -42.97 40.30 -56.86
N GLU A 1070 -44.18 40.69 -56.43
CA GLU A 1070 -44.41 41.96 -55.74
C GLU A 1070 -43.63 42.05 -54.41
N LEU A 1071 -43.60 40.98 -53.60
CA LEU A 1071 -42.87 40.94 -52.33
C LEU A 1071 -41.35 41.04 -52.53
N VAL A 1072 -40.80 40.30 -53.49
CA VAL A 1072 -39.36 40.39 -53.84
C VAL A 1072 -39.04 41.76 -54.41
N GLY A 1073 -39.93 42.31 -55.25
CA GLY A 1073 -39.81 43.66 -55.80
C GLY A 1073 -39.73 44.72 -54.71
N LYS A 1074 -40.64 44.67 -53.73
CA LYS A 1074 -40.61 45.56 -52.56
C LYS A 1074 -39.28 45.49 -51.83
N ALA A 1075 -38.77 44.28 -51.56
CA ALA A 1075 -37.48 44.08 -50.89
C ALA A 1075 -36.31 44.64 -51.69
N LEU A 1076 -36.25 44.36 -53.00
CA LEU A 1076 -35.21 44.88 -53.90
C LEU A 1076 -35.23 46.40 -54.01
N THR A 1077 -36.42 47.02 -54.03
CA THR A 1077 -36.55 48.48 -54.07
C THR A 1077 -36.25 49.14 -52.72
N ALA A 1078 -36.51 48.45 -51.60
CA ALA A 1078 -36.20 48.94 -50.27
C ALA A 1078 -34.68 48.97 -50.00
N ALA A 1079 -33.90 48.10 -50.66
CA ALA A 1079 -32.44 48.12 -50.62
C ALA A 1079 -31.81 49.36 -51.30
N GLY A 1080 -32.58 50.08 -52.11
CA GLY A 1080 -32.13 51.30 -52.81
C GLY A 1080 -31.21 51.06 -54.01
N LEU A 1081 -30.72 52.15 -54.61
CA LEU A 1081 -29.87 52.14 -55.80
C LEU A 1081 -28.49 51.50 -55.54
N ASN A 1082 -27.90 51.77 -54.38
CA ASN A 1082 -26.59 51.27 -53.94
C ASN A 1082 -26.74 50.66 -52.53
N PRO A 1083 -27.04 49.36 -52.42
CA PRO A 1083 -27.21 48.71 -51.12
C PRO A 1083 -25.92 48.76 -50.29
N GLU A 1084 -26.03 49.00 -48.99
CA GLU A 1084 -24.90 49.03 -48.04
C GLU A 1084 -24.25 47.64 -47.89
N ASP A 1085 -22.96 47.60 -47.56
CA ASP A 1085 -22.16 46.37 -47.48
C ASP A 1085 -22.79 45.30 -46.56
N GLU A 1086 -23.39 45.72 -45.44
CA GLU A 1086 -24.02 44.84 -44.45
C GLU A 1086 -25.28 44.12 -45.00
N ILE A 1087 -26.00 44.72 -45.96
CA ILE A 1087 -27.23 44.16 -46.54
C ILE A 1087 -27.03 43.51 -47.92
N LEU A 1088 -25.81 43.54 -48.46
CA LEU A 1088 -25.49 42.94 -49.77
C LEU A 1088 -25.81 41.44 -49.81
N ILE A 1089 -25.56 40.72 -48.72
CA ILE A 1089 -25.87 39.28 -48.61
C ILE A 1089 -27.37 39.01 -48.75
N LEU A 1090 -28.22 39.93 -48.28
CA LEU A 1090 -29.68 39.82 -48.37
C LEU A 1090 -30.15 40.19 -49.78
N HIS A 1091 -29.56 41.26 -50.33
CA HIS A 1091 -29.84 41.72 -51.69
C HIS A 1091 -29.51 40.64 -52.74
N GLU A 1092 -28.42 39.88 -52.57
CA GLU A 1092 -28.07 38.75 -53.44
C GLU A 1092 -29.13 37.64 -53.39
N VAL A 1093 -29.68 37.33 -52.22
CA VAL A 1093 -30.73 36.31 -52.07
C VAL A 1093 -32.01 36.75 -52.78
N PHE A 1094 -32.43 38.02 -52.64
CA PHE A 1094 -33.60 38.54 -53.36
C PHE A 1094 -33.42 38.54 -54.89
N ARG A 1095 -32.23 38.92 -55.37
CA ARG A 1095 -31.85 38.84 -56.79
C ARG A 1095 -31.94 37.41 -57.32
N LYS A 1096 -31.49 36.42 -56.54
CA LYS A 1096 -31.62 35.01 -56.87
C LYS A 1096 -33.09 34.58 -56.97
N HIS A 1097 -33.93 34.98 -56.02
CA HIS A 1097 -35.35 34.61 -55.99
C HIS A 1097 -36.13 35.17 -57.19
N ILE A 1098 -35.93 36.45 -57.55
CA ILE A 1098 -36.59 37.04 -58.73
C ILE A 1098 -36.14 36.35 -60.03
N ARG A 1099 -34.85 35.97 -60.13
CA ARG A 1099 -34.33 35.22 -61.28
C ARG A 1099 -34.95 33.83 -61.40
N GLN A 1100 -35.10 33.12 -60.28
CA GLN A 1100 -35.72 31.79 -60.28
C GLN A 1100 -37.18 31.83 -60.74
N LEU A 1101 -37.93 32.89 -60.39
CA LEU A 1101 -39.28 33.10 -60.88
C LEU A 1101 -39.33 33.49 -62.36
N LEU A 1102 -38.45 34.38 -62.79
CA LEU A 1102 -38.39 34.82 -64.19
C LEU A 1102 -38.20 33.64 -65.14
N LEU A 1103 -37.38 32.66 -64.76
CA LEU A 1103 -37.06 31.50 -65.59
C LEU A 1103 -38.06 30.34 -65.47
N HIS A 1104 -38.93 30.34 -64.45
CA HIS A 1104 -39.91 29.28 -64.27
C HIS A 1104 -41.11 29.50 -65.19
N ASP A 1105 -41.40 28.51 -66.04
CA ASP A 1105 -42.45 28.59 -67.06
C ASP A 1105 -42.33 29.87 -67.93
N PHE A 1106 -41.09 30.25 -68.32
CA PHE A 1106 -40.86 31.41 -69.18
C PHE A 1106 -41.63 31.25 -70.51
N PRO A 1107 -42.36 32.28 -71.02
CA PRO A 1107 -42.30 33.70 -70.62
C PRO A 1107 -43.44 34.20 -69.70
N GLU A 1108 -44.13 33.35 -68.95
CA GLU A 1108 -45.38 33.71 -68.23
C GLU A 1108 -45.32 35.03 -67.43
N HIS A 1109 -44.28 35.22 -66.60
CA HIS A 1109 -44.11 36.42 -65.77
C HIS A 1109 -43.09 37.42 -66.31
N TYR A 1110 -42.60 37.24 -67.55
CA TYR A 1110 -41.58 38.11 -68.15
C TYR A 1110 -42.00 39.58 -68.14
N GLY A 1111 -43.23 39.88 -68.55
CA GLY A 1111 -43.77 41.24 -68.57
C GLY A 1111 -43.91 41.85 -67.17
N GLU A 1112 -44.29 41.06 -66.17
CA GLU A 1112 -44.44 41.52 -64.78
C GLU A 1112 -43.09 41.86 -64.14
N VAL A 1113 -42.09 40.98 -64.30
CA VAL A 1113 -40.72 41.21 -63.82
C VAL A 1113 -40.09 42.42 -64.52
N LEU A 1114 -40.27 42.55 -65.84
CA LEU A 1114 -39.77 43.71 -66.58
C LEU A 1114 -40.41 45.02 -66.11
N ASN A 1115 -41.73 45.04 -65.88
CA ASN A 1115 -42.44 46.20 -65.36
C ASN A 1115 -41.97 46.57 -63.94
N LEU A 1116 -41.72 45.59 -63.07
CA LEU A 1116 -41.13 45.82 -61.73
C LEU A 1116 -39.77 46.49 -61.84
N VAL A 1117 -38.88 45.99 -62.70
CA VAL A 1117 -37.53 46.53 -62.87
C VAL A 1117 -37.56 47.94 -63.46
N LEU A 1118 -38.43 48.18 -64.45
CA LEU A 1118 -38.64 49.51 -65.06
C LEU A 1118 -39.19 50.53 -64.04
N ARG A 1119 -40.20 50.16 -63.24
CA ARG A 1119 -40.74 51.03 -62.18
C ARG A 1119 -39.72 51.31 -61.07
N GLY A 1120 -38.97 50.29 -60.66
CA GLY A 1120 -37.88 50.46 -59.71
C GLY A 1120 -36.80 51.42 -60.21
N SER A 1121 -36.53 51.41 -61.52
CA SER A 1121 -35.60 52.33 -62.18
C SER A 1121 -36.14 53.76 -62.32
N GLU A 1122 -37.43 53.89 -62.68
CA GLU A 1122 -38.13 55.19 -62.73
C GLU A 1122 -38.10 55.90 -61.37
N SER A 1123 -38.29 55.13 -60.29
CA SER A 1123 -38.20 55.63 -58.91
C SER A 1123 -36.77 55.78 -58.36
N GLN A 1124 -35.73 55.47 -59.15
CA GLN A 1124 -34.31 55.46 -58.73
C GLN A 1124 -34.00 54.63 -57.48
N ASN A 1125 -34.83 53.62 -57.16
CA ASN A 1125 -34.71 52.82 -55.95
C ASN A 1125 -34.26 51.39 -56.21
N LEU A 1126 -33.79 51.07 -57.41
CA LEU A 1126 -33.39 49.71 -57.78
C LEU A 1126 -31.92 49.65 -58.22
N SER A 1127 -31.15 48.74 -57.62
CA SER A 1127 -29.76 48.51 -58.00
C SER A 1127 -29.60 48.07 -59.47
N LEU A 1128 -28.58 48.61 -60.14
CA LEU A 1128 -28.22 48.24 -61.52
C LEU A 1128 -27.91 46.74 -61.67
N GLU A 1129 -27.47 46.11 -60.59
CA GLU A 1129 -27.22 44.68 -60.52
C GLU A 1129 -28.46 43.82 -60.81
N VAL A 1130 -29.66 44.31 -60.48
CA VAL A 1130 -30.93 43.62 -60.79
C VAL A 1130 -31.16 43.58 -62.30
N TRP A 1131 -30.84 44.67 -63.02
CA TRP A 1131 -30.89 44.69 -64.49
C TRP A 1131 -29.92 43.70 -65.10
N PHE A 1132 -28.68 43.65 -64.59
CA PHE A 1132 -27.69 42.70 -65.08
C PHE A 1132 -28.15 41.26 -64.87
N ASP A 1133 -28.75 40.93 -63.74
CA ASP A 1133 -29.26 39.57 -63.50
C ASP A 1133 -30.44 39.19 -64.39
N VAL A 1134 -31.41 40.10 -64.59
CA VAL A 1134 -32.54 39.87 -65.48
C VAL A 1134 -32.06 39.70 -66.92
N LEU A 1135 -31.20 40.58 -67.41
CA LEU A 1135 -30.64 40.49 -68.76
C LEU A 1135 -29.81 39.23 -68.93
N ASN A 1136 -28.94 38.90 -67.97
CA ASN A 1136 -28.12 37.69 -68.00
C ASN A 1136 -28.97 36.42 -67.97
N ALA A 1137 -30.07 36.40 -67.21
CA ALA A 1137 -30.99 35.29 -67.18
C ALA A 1137 -31.64 35.07 -68.56
N LEU A 1138 -32.07 36.15 -69.22
CA LEU A 1138 -32.64 36.09 -70.57
C LEU A 1138 -31.60 35.67 -71.62
N MET A 1139 -30.37 36.18 -71.55
CA MET A 1139 -29.31 35.82 -72.50
C MET A 1139 -28.80 34.39 -72.33
N SER A 1140 -29.06 33.74 -71.20
CA SER A 1140 -28.59 32.37 -70.90
C SER A 1140 -29.59 31.28 -71.34
N GLY A 1141 -30.51 31.60 -72.27
CA GLY A 1141 -31.59 30.72 -72.72
C GLY A 1141 -31.19 29.29 -73.07
N GLU A 1142 -32.06 28.34 -72.72
CA GLU A 1142 -31.85 26.89 -72.77
C GLU A 1142 -31.30 26.39 -74.12
N GLY A 1143 -30.04 25.99 -74.10
CA GLY A 1143 -29.31 25.47 -75.25
C GLY A 1143 -27.86 25.22 -74.87
N GLU A 1144 -27.62 24.16 -74.10
CA GLU A 1144 -26.28 23.62 -73.95
C GLU A 1144 -25.71 23.30 -75.35
N ILE A 1145 -24.43 23.63 -75.56
CA ILE A 1145 -23.62 23.44 -76.78
C ILE A 1145 -23.58 24.67 -77.70
N LEU A 1146 -22.85 25.73 -77.29
CA LEU A 1146 -21.78 26.43 -78.06
C LEU A 1146 -21.41 27.78 -77.38
N ALA A 1147 -20.15 27.89 -76.94
CA ALA A 1147 -19.48 29.06 -76.33
C ALA A 1147 -19.95 29.49 -74.92
N PRO A 1148 -19.07 30.05 -74.06
CA PRO A 1148 -19.47 30.49 -72.72
C PRO A 1148 -20.52 31.61 -72.82
N PRO A 1149 -21.60 31.57 -72.01
CA PRO A 1149 -22.64 32.59 -72.08
C PRO A 1149 -22.02 33.96 -71.80
N ARG A 1150 -22.16 34.89 -72.76
CA ARG A 1150 -21.67 36.27 -72.63
C ARG A 1150 -22.45 36.94 -71.49
N ARG A 1151 -21.82 37.07 -70.32
CA ARG A 1151 -22.44 37.74 -69.17
C ARG A 1151 -22.12 39.22 -69.17
N LEU A 1152 -23.16 40.03 -69.14
CA LEU A 1152 -23.08 41.46 -68.86
C LEU A 1152 -22.68 41.67 -67.40
N ARG A 1153 -21.75 42.60 -67.16
CA ARG A 1153 -21.27 42.96 -65.82
C ARG A 1153 -21.27 44.48 -65.64
N SER A 1154 -21.49 44.90 -64.41
CA SER A 1154 -21.31 46.30 -64.01
C SER A 1154 -19.87 46.77 -64.33
N GLY A 1155 -19.74 47.97 -64.89
CA GLY A 1155 -18.45 48.55 -65.32
C GLY A 1155 -17.96 48.17 -66.73
N GLN A 1156 -18.70 47.35 -67.50
CA GLN A 1156 -18.35 47.06 -68.91
C GLN A 1156 -18.55 48.28 -69.82
N ASN A 1157 -17.77 48.33 -70.92
CA ASN A 1157 -17.89 49.39 -71.93
C ASN A 1157 -19.29 49.40 -72.56
N LEU A 1158 -19.97 50.56 -72.52
CA LEU A 1158 -21.36 50.72 -73.00
C LEU A 1158 -21.54 50.32 -74.47
N GLY A 1159 -20.53 50.52 -75.32
CA GLY A 1159 -20.56 50.08 -76.72
C GLY A 1159 -20.66 48.56 -76.84
N ARG A 1160 -19.90 47.84 -76.01
CA ARG A 1160 -19.91 46.37 -75.99
C ARG A 1160 -21.19 45.81 -75.38
N VAL A 1161 -21.71 46.44 -74.31
CA VAL A 1161 -23.02 46.09 -73.73
C VAL A 1161 -24.14 46.26 -74.76
N LYS A 1162 -24.13 47.37 -75.51
CA LYS A 1162 -25.11 47.63 -76.59
C LYS A 1162 -24.98 46.61 -77.73
N GLU A 1163 -23.77 46.23 -78.10
CA GLU A 1163 -23.52 45.25 -79.15
C GLU A 1163 -23.97 43.85 -78.73
N GLU A 1164 -23.64 43.41 -77.52
CA GLU A 1164 -24.06 42.11 -76.99
C GLU A 1164 -25.58 42.03 -76.80
N ALA A 1165 -26.22 43.08 -76.27
CA ALA A 1165 -27.68 43.17 -76.18
C ALA A 1165 -28.36 43.20 -77.55
N ARG A 1166 -27.77 43.89 -78.54
CA ARG A 1166 -28.27 43.91 -79.92
C ARG A 1166 -28.18 42.55 -80.59
N ASN A 1167 -27.06 41.85 -80.43
CA ASN A 1167 -26.87 40.49 -80.96
C ASN A 1167 -27.89 39.53 -80.36
N TYR A 1168 -28.09 39.56 -79.03
CA TYR A 1168 -29.15 38.79 -78.38
C TYR A 1168 -30.54 39.15 -78.93
N ALA A 1169 -30.88 40.43 -79.05
CA ALA A 1169 -32.19 40.87 -79.57
C ALA A 1169 -32.46 40.39 -81.01
N THR A 1170 -31.43 40.24 -81.84
CA THR A 1170 -31.56 39.75 -83.23
C THR A 1170 -31.51 38.22 -83.35
N GLU A 1171 -30.85 37.52 -82.44
CA GLU A 1171 -30.60 36.07 -82.52
C GLU A 1171 -31.52 35.24 -81.62
N GLN A 1172 -32.15 35.84 -80.61
CA GLN A 1172 -32.98 35.11 -79.64
C GLN A 1172 -34.25 34.53 -80.28
N LYS A 1173 -34.59 33.30 -79.89
CA LYS A 1173 -35.82 32.60 -80.26
C LYS A 1173 -36.75 32.31 -79.06
N MET A 1174 -36.38 32.76 -77.86
CA MET A 1174 -37.15 32.47 -76.65
C MET A 1174 -38.52 33.16 -76.62
N LEU A 1175 -38.69 34.25 -77.38
CA LEU A 1175 -39.96 34.96 -77.52
C LEU A 1175 -40.74 34.60 -78.80
N THR A 1176 -40.22 33.68 -79.64
CA THR A 1176 -40.87 33.27 -80.91
C THR A 1176 -41.92 32.17 -80.78
N TYR A 1177 -42.27 31.74 -79.56
CA TYR A 1177 -43.42 30.85 -79.34
C TYR A 1177 -44.73 31.64 -79.49
N GLN A 1178 -45.24 31.73 -80.72
CA GLN A 1178 -46.65 31.97 -80.99
C GLN A 1178 -47.42 30.66 -80.79
N GLU A 1179 -48.45 30.73 -79.95
CA GLU A 1179 -49.64 29.87 -79.85
C GLU A 1179 -49.59 28.47 -80.52
N VAL A 1180 -49.62 27.43 -79.68
CA VAL A 1180 -50.53 26.27 -79.86
C VAL A 1180 -51.25 26.03 -78.54
#